data_AF-A0A2C8YYB6-F1
#
_entry.id   AF-A0A2C8YYB6-F1
#
_cell.length_a   1.000
_cell.length_b   1.000
_cell.length_c   1.000
_cell.angle_alpha   90.00
_cell.angle_beta   90.00
_cell.angle_gamma   90.00
#
_symmetry.space_group_name_H-M   'P 1'
#
loop_
_entity.id
_entity.type
_entity.pdbx_description
1 polymer ?
#
loop_
_entity_poly.entity_id
_entity_poly.type
_entity_poly.pdbx_seq_one_letter_code
_entity_poly.pdbx_strand_id
1 'polypeptide(L)'
;MNMVVHEPTIKKTTNPYLNDFGLTSTQGKEIFKLKYNNELQQIGIEFNVRKAFSSVHKFNFGNGSTGISGDADLKVSGGFWFELSANMDSSFDFVLGDVIKFGADIDIVGEKLSFNLGIDAAGDSATQSEIAVLLKDLITVGSNNNDAFIFGNAALIGKFGDEGVSLTTWKKNGTAADLNPNCVIPMVVCSKLPISVCGYSLGDVLFGKWMNGGIVNAANVESAKAYKSQIEQYCSDWLSGITPVAIGEAVKVVYDSSRTSNQNDSGCSLRLKESDSANNGDFVVDFSRVYSKMEEILSGDFDWFDKIKLAITGLNRLLDTMESSINGGMMSDLVNVPVVGETLSSGVDFLSDLKQKILEPFSNFVYESTGMTAQMVAQKLSELLDGYLIILGTSAPSINVSSGEEIWKNDISDNLLYRQGNEFAEWFFRLGGDYSFGSNIGFDLGYPGLGLEAEGGLNLSLSWSLEFGFGVSKEKGFYFIFGEGDEVSAKVSGLFEDESNVLGKMAGLGMMLELDSDDGVEINFGLNFEDGVSNYSAYESAFGTMVIADTSKKLVGVDLSQAMGVLPQFSFTANADIETKITVGVLKDVKSSDTPKFPNIEGQFEFKWTDGEIEKLGFNSFKLDMGSFIGGVLGPIVSKIQKVVEPLKPLIDFLTTPFPVLDDLGIEITPLSLAKEFSKGKFDDSMVYAIKDLIALSEKISAFGSKNLKIDLGSLALFGDEGDPDEAEKFLKGEKSSSEFGKLLDDANNGYLSSLDSVRSDASSALSGNGLQVGDGSWKFIWDEPTNIFKLLLGQDIDLVHYDMPKLSFDFDWDTFIRIWAPLGVRLGVSFNASIDLAFGYDTLGIRQWIGSDYKDYSRLLNGFYVDDLDEKGNDKNELSFYGGLKASAELNAGVSAGVGGGVGINVGFNLFDPNKDGKLRLNEIERVFKEEGLFGMFDVNGAITAKLYAYLDLLFYTKKWNITDDITLFEFNYEHHLSPVMISKSGDDVVANIGSNASSRVATNDLNKTLDDGDEILELDVNGSEVFDKYGHSEKVDGRLIINAEKGNDKIYIKLAEEDDVEAADLDHAGV
;
A
#
# COMPACT_ATOMS: atom_id res chain seq x y z
N MET A 1 72.35 -9.53 -59.00
CA MET A 1 71.08 -10.14 -59.42
C MET A 1 70.05 -9.67 -58.39
N ASN A 2 69.09 -8.86 -58.81
CA ASN A 2 68.04 -8.32 -57.93
C ASN A 2 67.29 -9.47 -57.26
N MET A 3 67.44 -9.62 -55.95
CA MET A 3 66.46 -10.32 -55.13
C MET A 3 65.73 -9.28 -54.29
N VAL A 4 64.53 -8.99 -54.76
CA VAL A 4 63.46 -8.35 -54.02
C VAL A 4 63.22 -9.20 -52.76
N VAL A 5 63.61 -8.70 -51.60
CA VAL A 5 63.10 -9.21 -50.33
C VAL A 5 61.89 -8.36 -50.01
N HIS A 6 60.70 -8.92 -50.22
CA HIS A 6 59.48 -8.42 -49.61
C HIS A 6 59.72 -8.30 -48.10
N GLU A 7 59.60 -7.10 -47.53
CA GLU A 7 59.33 -6.95 -46.11
C GLU A 7 57.95 -7.58 -45.84
N PRO A 8 57.84 -8.71 -45.13
CA PRO A 8 56.59 -9.03 -44.52
C PRO A 8 56.44 -8.04 -43.37
N THR A 9 55.55 -7.06 -43.52
CA THR A 9 55.00 -6.35 -42.37
C THR A 9 54.25 -7.40 -41.56
N ILE A 10 54.96 -8.08 -40.65
CA ILE A 10 54.34 -8.91 -39.63
C ILE A 10 53.68 -7.94 -38.65
N LYS A 11 52.53 -7.38 -39.05
CA LYS A 11 51.48 -6.95 -38.11
C LYS A 11 50.85 -8.21 -37.54
N LYS A 12 51.63 -8.99 -36.77
CA LYS A 12 51.03 -9.90 -35.79
C LYS A 12 50.84 -9.05 -34.55
N THR A 13 49.57 -8.69 -34.35
CA THR A 13 48.98 -8.34 -33.05
C THR A 13 49.75 -9.01 -31.92
N THR A 14 50.52 -8.22 -31.20
CA THR A 14 51.14 -8.58 -29.94
C THR A 14 50.02 -8.92 -28.96
N ASN A 15 49.74 -10.22 -28.87
CA ASN A 15 49.17 -10.97 -27.75
C ASN A 15 47.84 -10.48 -27.13
N PRO A 16 46.70 -11.22 -27.25
CA PRO A 16 45.47 -10.90 -26.51
C PRO A 16 45.67 -10.84 -24.99
N TYR A 17 46.62 -11.62 -24.45
CA TYR A 17 46.95 -11.62 -23.03
C TYR A 17 47.47 -10.27 -22.49
N LEU A 18 48.09 -9.41 -23.31
CA LEU A 18 48.58 -8.10 -22.84
C LEU A 18 47.42 -7.11 -22.61
N ASN A 19 46.35 -7.24 -23.40
CA ASN A 19 45.10 -6.50 -23.20
C ASN A 19 44.35 -7.00 -21.96
N ASP A 20 44.37 -8.31 -21.67
CA ASP A 20 43.75 -8.90 -20.47
C ASP A 20 44.40 -8.38 -19.16
N PHE A 21 45.72 -8.14 -19.17
CA PHE A 21 46.42 -7.48 -18.06
C PHE A 21 46.24 -5.95 -18.05
N GLY A 22 45.50 -5.39 -19.02
CA GLY A 22 45.25 -3.95 -19.18
C GLY A 22 46.52 -3.11 -19.31
N LEU A 23 47.55 -3.65 -19.97
CA LEU A 23 48.79 -2.93 -20.29
C LEU A 23 48.63 -2.16 -21.59
N THR A 24 49.00 -0.90 -21.61
CA THR A 24 49.02 -0.01 -22.77
C THR A 24 50.44 0.45 -23.07
N SER A 25 50.66 1.20 -24.16
CA SER A 25 51.93 1.89 -24.42
C SER A 25 51.85 3.38 -24.05
N THR A 26 52.99 4.03 -23.81
CA THR A 26 53.02 5.50 -23.78
C THR A 26 52.78 6.07 -25.18
N GLN A 27 52.11 7.23 -25.24
CA GLN A 27 51.53 7.85 -26.45
C GLN A 27 52.34 7.60 -27.74
N GLY A 28 51.72 6.88 -28.69
CA GLY A 28 52.23 6.69 -30.05
C GLY A 28 53.33 5.63 -30.23
N LYS A 29 53.74 4.92 -29.17
CA LYS A 29 54.70 3.80 -29.24
C LYS A 29 53.98 2.44 -29.23
N GLU A 30 54.64 1.38 -29.68
CA GLU A 30 54.13 -0.01 -29.57
C GLU A 30 54.63 -0.63 -28.26
N ILE A 31 53.83 -1.52 -27.63
CA ILE A 31 54.20 -2.18 -26.36
C ILE A 31 55.52 -2.95 -26.47
N PHE A 32 55.68 -3.65 -27.58
CA PHE A 32 56.90 -4.31 -27.97
C PHE A 32 57.09 -4.13 -29.47
N LYS A 33 58.28 -3.67 -29.88
CA LYS A 33 58.64 -3.48 -31.29
C LYS A 33 59.98 -4.13 -31.57
N LEU A 34 59.98 -5.02 -32.57
CA LEU A 34 61.20 -5.52 -33.18
C LEU A 34 61.53 -4.63 -34.38
N LYS A 35 62.67 -3.93 -34.34
CA LYS A 35 63.12 -3.02 -35.42
C LYS A 35 64.44 -3.50 -36.00
N TYR A 36 64.72 -3.17 -37.25
CA TYR A 36 66.06 -3.27 -37.80
C TYR A 36 66.71 -1.89 -37.76
N ASN A 37 67.82 -1.76 -37.04
CA ASN A 37 68.57 -0.51 -36.94
C ASN A 37 69.45 -0.36 -38.20
N ASN A 38 69.03 0.50 -39.12
CA ASN A 38 69.71 0.72 -40.40
C ASN A 38 71.12 1.30 -40.25
N GLU A 39 71.40 2.05 -39.17
CA GLU A 39 72.71 2.66 -38.92
C GLU A 39 73.71 1.64 -38.38
N LEU A 40 73.26 0.76 -37.48
CA LEU A 40 74.11 -0.27 -36.86
C LEU A 40 74.09 -1.61 -37.62
N GLN A 41 73.18 -1.79 -38.59
CA GLN A 41 72.89 -3.06 -39.26
C GLN A 41 72.56 -4.21 -38.29
N GLN A 42 71.77 -3.90 -37.26
CA GLN A 42 71.47 -4.81 -36.13
C GLN A 42 69.96 -4.95 -35.90
N ILE A 43 69.54 -6.06 -35.29
CA ILE A 43 68.16 -6.25 -34.82
C ILE A 43 68.02 -5.52 -33.47
N GLY A 44 67.06 -4.62 -33.34
CA GLY A 44 66.73 -3.92 -32.10
C GLY A 44 65.38 -4.33 -31.52
N ILE A 45 65.28 -4.26 -30.20
CA ILE A 45 64.05 -4.40 -29.42
C ILE A 45 63.73 -3.07 -28.74
N GLU A 46 62.46 -2.67 -28.76
CA GLU A 46 61.91 -1.63 -27.91
C GLU A 46 60.79 -2.24 -27.07
N PHE A 47 60.79 -1.94 -25.78
CA PHE A 47 59.75 -2.34 -24.85
C PHE A 47 59.22 -1.09 -24.15
N ASN A 48 57.90 -0.88 -24.23
CA ASN A 48 57.25 0.32 -23.73
C ASN A 48 55.89 -0.04 -23.10
N VAL A 49 55.85 -0.11 -21.78
CA VAL A 49 54.65 -0.53 -21.06
C VAL A 49 54.16 0.58 -20.15
N ARG A 50 52.84 0.80 -20.13
CA ARG A 50 52.12 1.59 -19.16
C ARG A 50 50.95 0.79 -18.58
N LYS A 51 50.74 0.86 -17.27
CA LYS A 51 49.56 0.35 -16.59
C LYS A 51 48.90 1.50 -15.86
N ALA A 52 47.79 2.02 -16.39
CA ALA A 52 47.00 3.03 -15.70
C ALA A 52 46.01 2.39 -14.73
N PHE A 53 45.65 3.12 -13.67
CA PHE A 53 44.56 2.79 -12.76
C PHE A 53 43.74 4.04 -12.43
N SER A 54 42.47 3.83 -12.11
CA SER A 54 41.57 4.86 -11.61
C SER A 54 40.54 4.20 -10.69
N SER A 55 40.34 4.77 -9.51
CA SER A 55 39.40 4.28 -8.51
C SER A 55 38.83 5.45 -7.71
N VAL A 56 37.57 5.34 -7.31
CA VAL A 56 37.00 6.21 -6.27
C VAL A 56 37.13 5.47 -4.95
N HIS A 57 37.82 6.07 -3.99
CA HIS A 57 37.93 5.54 -2.63
C HIS A 57 37.01 6.33 -1.73
N LYS A 58 36.01 5.66 -1.14
CA LYS A 58 35.21 6.24 -0.07
C LYS A 58 36.02 6.16 1.22
N PHE A 59 36.38 7.31 1.76
CA PHE A 59 37.01 7.42 3.07
C PHE A 59 35.92 7.67 4.10
N ASN A 60 35.59 6.64 4.85
CA ASN A 60 34.75 6.76 6.03
C ASN A 60 35.67 7.07 7.22
N PHE A 61 35.45 8.21 7.85
CA PHE A 61 36.05 8.59 9.12
C PHE A 61 35.12 8.09 10.23
N GLY A 62 35.66 7.44 11.26
CA GLY A 62 34.89 7.03 12.44
C GLY A 62 34.25 5.65 12.39
N ASN A 63 34.97 4.63 12.87
CA ASN A 63 34.40 3.31 13.21
C ASN A 63 34.59 2.98 14.71
N GLY A 64 34.84 4.00 15.54
CA GLY A 64 35.14 3.83 16.96
C GLY A 64 34.21 4.70 17.79
N SER A 65 33.95 4.23 19.02
CA SER A 65 33.14 4.83 20.10
C SER A 65 33.60 6.21 20.59
N THR A 66 34.15 7.04 19.70
CA THR A 66 34.73 8.36 19.97
C THR A 66 34.49 9.29 18.77
N GLY A 67 33.34 9.96 18.75
CA GLY A 67 33.25 11.40 18.49
C GLY A 67 33.64 11.99 17.12
N ILE A 68 33.87 11.20 16.08
CA ILE A 68 34.19 11.70 14.73
C ILE A 68 33.60 10.70 13.73
N SER A 69 32.61 11.10 12.93
CA SER A 69 32.02 10.25 11.88
C SER A 69 31.72 11.04 10.60
N GLY A 70 32.14 10.58 9.43
CA GLY A 70 31.76 11.20 8.15
C GLY A 70 32.39 10.52 6.95
N ASP A 71 31.87 10.76 5.74
CA ASP A 71 32.33 10.10 4.52
C ASP A 71 32.87 11.12 3.50
N ALA A 72 33.97 10.78 2.84
CA ALA A 72 34.56 11.59 1.77
C ALA A 72 34.99 10.74 0.59
N ASP A 73 34.54 11.08 -0.61
CA ASP A 73 34.98 10.41 -1.84
C ASP A 73 36.26 11.05 -2.39
N LEU A 74 37.33 10.25 -2.48
CA LEU A 74 38.59 10.64 -3.12
C LEU A 74 38.77 9.89 -4.44
N LYS A 75 38.87 10.64 -5.54
CA LYS A 75 39.24 10.09 -6.86
C LYS A 75 40.74 9.91 -6.88
N VAL A 76 41.20 8.65 -6.95
CA VAL A 76 42.61 8.29 -7.04
C VAL A 76 42.87 7.70 -8.42
N SER A 77 43.73 8.35 -9.21
CA SER A 77 44.16 7.86 -10.52
C SER A 77 45.66 7.91 -10.65
N GLY A 78 46.22 7.16 -11.60
CA GLY A 78 47.65 7.16 -11.81
C GLY A 78 48.08 6.07 -12.76
N GLY A 79 49.38 5.78 -12.76
CA GLY A 79 49.88 4.63 -13.50
C GLY A 79 51.35 4.36 -13.28
N PHE A 80 51.76 3.18 -13.72
CA PHE A 80 53.16 2.77 -13.78
C PHE A 80 53.60 2.68 -15.22
N TRP A 81 54.85 3.03 -15.52
CA TRP A 81 55.40 2.93 -16.86
C TRP A 81 56.87 2.52 -16.87
N PHE A 82 57.29 1.86 -17.94
CA PHE A 82 58.64 1.34 -18.14
C PHE A 82 59.01 1.38 -19.62
N GLU A 83 60.19 1.91 -19.94
CA GLU A 83 60.74 2.00 -21.28
C GLU A 83 62.17 1.42 -21.35
N LEU A 84 62.40 0.54 -22.31
CA LEU A 84 63.70 -0.07 -22.62
C LEU A 84 63.92 -0.14 -24.13
N SER A 85 65.15 0.13 -24.57
CA SER A 85 65.57 0.01 -25.98
C SER A 85 66.94 -0.66 -26.03
N ALA A 86 67.10 -1.70 -26.85
CA ALA A 86 68.37 -2.41 -27.00
C ALA A 86 68.59 -2.88 -28.45
N ASN A 87 69.85 -3.01 -28.87
CA ASN A 87 70.24 -3.52 -30.20
C ASN A 87 71.12 -4.78 -30.03
N MET A 88 70.93 -5.78 -30.87
CA MET A 88 71.64 -7.05 -30.85
C MET A 88 73.01 -6.91 -31.51
N ASP A 89 74.07 -7.22 -30.78
CA ASP A 89 75.45 -7.15 -31.26
C ASP A 89 75.88 -8.42 -32.03
N SER A 90 77.14 -8.46 -32.47
CA SER A 90 77.71 -9.60 -33.21
C SER A 90 77.85 -10.89 -32.39
N SER A 91 77.73 -10.81 -31.06
CA SER A 91 77.76 -11.97 -30.15
C SER A 91 76.36 -12.54 -29.86
N PHE A 92 75.32 -12.01 -30.53
CA PHE A 92 73.90 -12.28 -30.27
C PHE A 92 73.44 -11.81 -28.88
N ASP A 93 74.12 -10.83 -28.29
CA ASP A 93 73.72 -10.19 -27.03
C ASP A 93 72.98 -8.87 -27.31
N PHE A 94 71.96 -8.57 -26.51
CA PHE A 94 71.26 -7.28 -26.61
C PHE A 94 71.98 -6.25 -25.75
N VAL A 95 72.37 -5.14 -26.36
CA VAL A 95 73.05 -4.02 -25.73
C VAL A 95 72.10 -2.83 -25.67
N LEU A 96 71.95 -2.21 -24.49
CA LEU A 96 71.10 -1.03 -24.30
C LEU A 96 71.46 0.08 -25.29
N GLY A 97 70.45 0.60 -26.00
CA GLY A 97 70.58 1.74 -26.92
C GLY A 97 70.25 3.09 -26.27
N ASP A 98 69.73 3.09 -25.04
CA ASP A 98 69.51 4.25 -24.17
C ASP A 98 69.41 3.72 -22.72
N VAL A 99 69.40 4.61 -21.73
CA VAL A 99 69.09 4.26 -20.34
C VAL A 99 67.67 3.66 -20.23
N ILE A 100 67.49 2.72 -19.30
CA ILE A 100 66.15 2.20 -18.95
C ILE A 100 65.44 3.30 -18.17
N LYS A 101 64.23 3.68 -18.61
CA LYS A 101 63.42 4.71 -17.95
C LYS A 101 62.21 4.04 -17.31
N PHE A 102 61.89 4.45 -16.10
CA PHE A 102 60.72 3.93 -15.40
C PHE A 102 60.08 5.03 -14.57
N GLY A 103 58.80 4.86 -14.26
CA GLY A 103 58.14 5.78 -13.36
C GLY A 103 56.77 5.32 -12.92
N ALA A 104 56.24 6.07 -11.97
CA ALA A 104 54.89 5.93 -11.47
C ALA A 104 54.32 7.34 -11.22
N ASP A 105 53.05 7.55 -11.50
CA ASP A 105 52.33 8.79 -11.18
C ASP A 105 51.08 8.46 -10.37
N ILE A 106 50.73 9.35 -9.44
CA ILE A 106 49.49 9.29 -8.66
C ILE A 106 48.88 10.69 -8.56
N ASP A 107 47.58 10.75 -8.82
CA ASP A 107 46.68 11.88 -8.66
C ASP A 107 45.65 11.52 -7.61
N ILE A 108 45.45 12.40 -6.63
CA ILE A 108 44.40 12.32 -5.62
C ILE A 108 43.59 13.60 -5.73
N VAL A 109 42.29 13.47 -6.00
CA VAL A 109 41.36 14.60 -6.13
C VAL A 109 40.12 14.34 -5.29
N GLY A 110 39.91 15.16 -4.27
CA GLY A 110 38.64 15.27 -3.56
C GLY A 110 37.97 16.59 -3.91
N GLU A 111 36.74 16.53 -4.43
CA GLU A 111 35.95 17.67 -4.87
C GLU A 111 34.71 17.79 -3.99
N LYS A 112 34.30 19.00 -3.64
CA LYS A 112 33.10 19.25 -2.81
C LYS A 112 33.14 18.44 -1.51
N LEU A 113 34.33 18.37 -0.91
CA LEU A 113 34.52 17.61 0.33
C LEU A 113 33.72 18.30 1.43
N SER A 114 32.80 17.57 2.05
CA SER A 114 32.02 18.02 3.20
C SER A 114 31.74 16.83 4.10
N PHE A 115 32.16 16.91 5.35
CA PHE A 115 31.85 15.92 6.37
C PHE A 115 31.65 16.64 7.70
N ASN A 116 30.87 16.04 8.59
CA ASN A 116 30.63 16.62 9.91
C ASN A 116 31.51 15.95 10.96
N LEU A 117 31.94 16.71 11.95
CA LEU A 117 32.58 16.23 13.16
C LEU A 117 31.56 16.44 14.28
N GLY A 118 31.16 15.35 14.93
CA GLY A 118 30.25 15.46 16.06
C GLY A 118 30.44 14.38 17.10
N ILE A 119 29.98 14.68 18.30
CA ILE A 119 30.29 13.92 19.51
C ILE A 119 29.33 12.72 19.59
N ASP A 120 29.84 11.55 19.23
CA ASP A 120 29.21 10.27 19.49
C ASP A 120 29.11 10.05 21.01
N ALA A 121 27.89 10.02 21.55
CA ALA A 121 27.66 9.74 22.96
C ALA A 121 27.92 8.24 23.18
N ALA A 122 29.01 7.91 23.87
CA ALA A 122 29.37 6.51 24.12
C ALA A 122 28.35 5.83 25.06
N GLY A 123 27.42 5.04 24.52
CA GLY A 123 26.54 4.16 25.28
C GLY A 123 25.54 3.35 24.45
N ASP A 124 25.13 2.20 24.98
CA ASP A 124 24.50 1.06 24.28
C ASP A 124 22.94 1.11 24.29
N SER A 125 22.32 2.29 24.42
CA SER A 125 20.84 2.44 24.50
C SER A 125 20.23 3.07 23.25
N ALA A 126 19.04 2.60 22.85
CA ALA A 126 18.30 3.09 21.67
C ALA A 126 18.07 4.62 21.71
N THR A 127 17.80 5.18 22.89
CA THR A 127 17.67 6.63 23.12
C THR A 127 18.96 7.44 22.88
N GLN A 128 20.14 6.82 22.93
CA GLN A 128 21.42 7.50 22.70
C GLN A 128 21.86 7.47 21.22
N SER A 129 21.35 6.52 20.44
CA SER A 129 21.56 6.47 18.98
C SER A 129 20.97 7.70 18.28
N GLU A 130 19.86 8.22 18.77
CA GLU A 130 19.19 9.41 18.21
C GLU A 130 19.88 10.71 18.67
N ILE A 131 20.37 10.75 19.92
CA ILE A 131 21.20 11.84 20.46
C ILE A 131 22.53 11.97 19.69
N ALA A 132 23.15 10.84 19.34
CA ALA A 132 24.36 10.83 18.52
C ALA A 132 24.11 11.41 17.12
N VAL A 133 22.92 11.17 16.53
CA VAL A 133 22.50 11.80 15.27
C VAL A 133 22.31 13.32 15.40
N LEU A 134 21.83 13.79 16.56
CA LEU A 134 21.63 15.22 16.86
C LEU A 134 22.95 15.99 17.05
N LEU A 135 23.98 15.34 17.61
CA LEU A 135 25.29 15.95 17.86
C LEU A 135 26.29 15.77 16.72
N LYS A 136 26.02 14.90 15.74
CA LYS A 136 26.93 14.61 14.62
C LYS A 136 27.20 15.81 13.71
N ASP A 137 26.24 16.73 13.60
CA ASP A 137 26.22 17.83 12.61
C ASP A 137 26.69 19.19 13.18
N LEU A 138 27.31 19.18 14.36
CA LEU A 138 27.72 20.40 15.09
C LEU A 138 28.85 21.16 14.40
N ILE A 139 29.88 20.46 13.92
CA ILE A 139 31.03 21.07 13.24
C ILE A 139 31.07 20.54 11.81
N THR A 140 30.91 21.39 10.81
CA THR A 140 31.07 21.01 9.41
C THR A 140 32.49 21.33 8.96
N VAL A 141 33.18 20.33 8.40
CA VAL A 141 34.46 20.49 7.73
C VAL A 141 34.25 20.29 6.24
N GLY A 142 34.45 21.35 5.48
CA GLY A 142 34.23 21.40 4.05
C GLY A 142 32.91 22.07 3.65
N SER A 143 32.52 21.90 2.39
CA SER A 143 31.27 22.41 1.84
C SER A 143 30.92 21.72 0.52
N ASN A 144 29.66 21.81 0.08
CA ASN A 144 29.23 21.27 -1.21
C ASN A 144 29.66 22.12 -2.44
N ASN A 145 30.56 23.08 -2.25
CA ASN A 145 31.05 23.99 -3.29
C ASN A 145 32.45 23.58 -3.80
N ASN A 146 32.82 24.05 -4.99
CA ASN A 146 34.13 23.77 -5.63
C ASN A 146 35.34 24.34 -4.87
N ASP A 147 35.08 25.14 -3.84
CA ASP A 147 36.05 25.76 -2.94
C ASP A 147 36.51 24.82 -1.82
N ALA A 148 35.78 23.72 -1.57
CA ALA A 148 36.19 22.69 -0.61
C ALA A 148 36.83 21.50 -1.35
N PHE A 149 38.15 21.40 -1.28
CA PHE A 149 38.89 20.40 -2.07
C PHE A 149 40.21 19.98 -1.43
N ILE A 150 40.68 18.81 -1.87
CA ILE A 150 42.06 18.36 -1.71
C ILE A 150 42.58 17.91 -3.07
N PHE A 151 43.79 18.34 -3.42
CA PHE A 151 44.49 17.92 -4.62
C PHE A 151 45.91 17.53 -4.27
N GLY A 152 46.30 16.32 -4.65
CA GLY A 152 47.66 15.83 -4.56
C GLY A 152 48.09 15.22 -5.89
N ASN A 153 49.24 15.62 -6.41
CA ASN A 153 49.88 14.94 -7.53
C ASN A 153 51.32 14.64 -7.16
N ALA A 154 51.75 13.40 -7.37
CA ALA A 154 53.12 12.98 -7.17
C ALA A 154 53.56 12.07 -8.31
N ALA A 155 54.81 12.22 -8.74
CA ALA A 155 55.41 11.35 -9.72
C ALA A 155 56.75 10.83 -9.20
N LEU A 156 56.98 9.52 -9.30
CA LEU A 156 58.30 8.90 -9.22
C LEU A 156 58.80 8.71 -10.65
N ILE A 157 59.97 9.24 -10.96
CA ILE A 157 60.64 8.96 -12.23
C ILE A 157 62.08 8.52 -11.97
N GLY A 158 62.56 7.59 -12.78
CA GLY A 158 63.90 7.04 -12.62
C GLY A 158 64.55 6.58 -13.92
N LYS A 159 65.88 6.50 -13.84
CA LYS A 159 66.78 6.01 -14.88
C LYS A 159 67.66 4.91 -14.31
N PHE A 160 67.93 3.88 -15.09
CA PHE A 160 68.76 2.76 -14.70
C PHE A 160 69.60 2.26 -15.88
N GLY A 161 70.87 1.92 -15.62
CA GLY A 161 71.82 1.52 -16.65
C GLY A 161 72.36 2.69 -17.48
N ASP A 162 73.03 2.36 -18.58
CA ASP A 162 73.69 3.30 -19.48
C ASP A 162 73.68 2.75 -20.91
N GLU A 163 73.79 3.62 -21.91
CA GLU A 163 73.92 3.20 -23.31
C GLU A 163 75.17 2.32 -23.48
N GLY A 164 75.06 1.22 -24.21
CA GLY A 164 76.18 0.29 -24.42
C GLY A 164 76.33 -0.82 -23.35
N VAL A 165 75.40 -0.93 -22.39
CA VAL A 165 75.39 -2.01 -21.39
C VAL A 165 74.75 -3.28 -21.96
N SER A 166 75.45 -4.41 -21.85
CA SER A 166 74.95 -5.76 -22.16
C SER A 166 73.79 -6.17 -21.23
N LEU A 167 72.67 -6.63 -21.79
CA LEU A 167 71.52 -7.14 -21.03
C LEU A 167 71.75 -8.52 -20.43
N THR A 168 72.70 -9.30 -20.95
CA THR A 168 73.04 -10.62 -20.39
C THR A 168 74.09 -10.55 -19.30
N THR A 169 75.10 -9.69 -19.46
CA THR A 169 76.25 -9.61 -18.53
C THR A 169 76.22 -8.39 -17.61
N TRP A 170 75.37 -7.39 -17.90
CA TRP A 170 75.33 -6.11 -17.19
C TRP A 170 76.70 -5.40 -17.16
N LYS A 171 77.46 -5.56 -18.25
CA LYS A 171 78.78 -4.94 -18.44
C LYS A 171 78.75 -3.97 -19.61
N LYS A 172 79.50 -2.88 -19.48
CA LYS A 172 79.82 -1.94 -20.56
C LYS A 172 81.29 -2.11 -20.91
N ASN A 173 81.60 -2.47 -22.16
CA ASN A 173 82.98 -2.72 -22.62
C ASN A 173 83.78 -3.68 -21.70
N GLY A 174 83.14 -4.74 -21.19
CA GLY A 174 83.77 -5.75 -20.32
C GLY A 174 83.92 -5.38 -18.84
N THR A 175 83.54 -4.17 -18.44
CA THR A 175 83.54 -3.71 -17.04
C THR A 175 82.12 -3.75 -16.48
N ALA A 176 81.93 -4.10 -15.20
CA ALA A 176 80.61 -4.06 -14.55
C ALA A 176 80.01 -2.65 -14.67
N ALA A 177 78.76 -2.56 -15.16
CA ALA A 177 78.05 -1.29 -15.27
C ALA A 177 77.62 -0.78 -13.88
N ASP A 178 77.47 0.54 -13.73
CA ASP A 178 76.81 1.10 -12.54
C ASP A 178 75.31 0.80 -12.62
N LEU A 179 74.82 0.04 -11.65
CA LEU A 179 73.43 -0.41 -11.56
C LEU A 179 72.69 0.31 -10.42
N ASN A 180 73.14 1.49 -10.00
CA ASN A 180 72.37 2.29 -9.05
C ASN A 180 71.27 3.06 -9.79
N PRO A 181 69.97 2.80 -9.52
CA PRO A 181 68.91 3.59 -10.11
C PRO A 181 68.98 5.03 -9.60
N ASN A 182 68.97 5.99 -10.52
CA ASN A 182 68.80 7.40 -10.20
C ASN A 182 67.30 7.71 -10.28
N CYS A 183 66.71 8.27 -9.24
CA CYS A 183 65.30 8.66 -9.23
C CYS A 183 65.04 10.00 -8.54
N VAL A 184 63.91 10.61 -8.89
CA VAL A 184 63.40 11.86 -8.29
C VAL A 184 61.89 11.76 -8.09
N ILE A 185 61.39 12.43 -7.04
CA ILE A 185 59.98 12.49 -6.67
C ILE A 185 59.54 13.96 -6.54
N PRO A 186 59.06 14.59 -7.64
CA PRO A 186 58.29 15.83 -7.57
C PRO A 186 56.86 15.57 -7.05
N MET A 187 56.36 16.48 -6.22
CA MET A 187 55.04 16.43 -5.60
C MET A 187 54.43 17.83 -5.46
N VAL A 188 53.11 17.92 -5.64
CA VAL A 188 52.27 19.08 -5.32
C VAL A 188 51.16 18.59 -4.42
N VAL A 189 50.91 19.32 -3.34
CA VAL A 189 49.71 19.15 -2.53
C VAL A 189 49.10 20.52 -2.30
N CYS A 190 47.78 20.65 -2.48
CA CYS A 190 47.05 21.84 -2.14
C CYS A 190 45.63 21.51 -1.68
N SER A 191 45.13 22.20 -0.66
CA SER A 191 43.76 22.03 -0.16
C SER A 191 43.17 23.33 0.36
N LYS A 192 41.86 23.44 0.30
CA LYS A 192 41.07 24.45 1.01
C LYS A 192 39.88 23.74 1.62
N LEU A 193 39.77 23.75 2.94
CA LEU A 193 38.68 23.13 3.69
C LEU A 193 38.08 24.16 4.65
N PRO A 194 36.94 24.77 4.30
CA PRO A 194 36.20 25.62 5.23
C PRO A 194 35.81 24.86 6.50
N ILE A 195 35.82 25.51 7.66
CA ILE A 195 35.31 24.96 8.92
C ILE A 195 34.20 25.87 9.42
N SER A 196 33.06 25.29 9.79
CA SER A 196 31.97 25.98 10.46
C SER A 196 31.45 25.19 11.66
N VAL A 197 30.81 25.88 12.60
CA VAL A 197 30.12 25.28 13.74
C VAL A 197 28.69 25.79 13.73
N CYS A 198 27.70 24.90 13.59
CA CYS A 198 26.29 25.29 13.44
C CYS A 198 26.06 26.37 12.37
N GLY A 199 26.75 26.27 11.23
CA GLY A 199 26.71 27.26 10.15
C GLY A 199 27.53 28.53 10.38
N TYR A 200 28.08 28.76 11.57
CA TYR A 200 29.00 29.86 11.85
C TYR A 200 30.40 29.56 11.31
N SER A 201 30.89 30.34 10.34
CA SER A 201 32.21 30.13 9.75
C SER A 201 33.33 30.45 10.73
N LEU A 202 34.20 29.46 11.00
CA LEU A 202 35.44 29.63 11.75
C LEU A 202 36.63 29.99 10.85
N GLY A 203 36.50 29.83 9.53
CA GLY A 203 37.55 30.11 8.55
C GLY A 203 38.00 28.85 7.79
N ASP A 204 39.05 29.00 6.97
CA ASP A 204 39.54 27.92 6.11
C ASP A 204 40.80 27.26 6.68
N VAL A 205 40.89 25.94 6.55
CA VAL A 205 42.14 25.18 6.69
C VAL A 205 42.78 25.02 5.32
N LEU A 206 44.01 25.49 5.19
CA LEU A 206 44.76 25.46 3.94
C LEU A 206 45.92 24.47 4.05
N PHE A 207 46.17 23.68 3.01
CA PHE A 207 47.40 22.90 2.88
C PHE A 207 48.12 23.32 1.61
N GLY A 208 49.43 23.49 1.67
CA GLY A 208 50.25 23.69 0.48
C GLY A 208 51.70 23.98 0.78
N LYS A 209 52.48 24.29 -0.26
CA LYS A 209 53.89 24.63 -0.13
C LYS A 209 54.04 26.08 0.36
N TRP A 210 54.89 26.29 1.36
CA TRP A 210 55.19 27.61 1.91
C TRP A 210 56.24 28.34 1.09
N MET A 211 55.90 29.52 0.59
CA MET A 211 56.81 30.39 -0.17
C MET A 211 56.55 31.84 0.19
N ASN A 212 57.62 32.63 0.36
CA ASN A 212 57.56 34.09 0.49
C ASN A 212 56.60 34.59 1.60
N GLY A 213 56.45 33.82 2.69
CA GLY A 213 55.63 34.21 3.84
C GLY A 213 54.15 33.78 3.76
N GLY A 214 53.77 32.89 2.85
CA GLY A 214 52.42 32.32 2.79
C GLY A 214 52.37 30.95 2.11
N ILE A 215 51.21 30.30 2.20
CA ILE A 215 50.94 29.05 1.46
C ILE A 215 50.62 29.36 0.01
N VAL A 216 51.33 28.71 -0.91
CA VAL A 216 50.95 28.64 -2.32
C VAL A 216 49.76 27.69 -2.44
N ASN A 217 48.59 28.23 -2.75
CA ASN A 217 47.36 27.47 -2.85
C ASN A 217 46.53 27.88 -4.08
N ALA A 218 45.65 26.98 -4.51
CA ALA A 218 44.67 27.22 -5.55
C ALA A 218 43.38 27.81 -4.96
N ALA A 219 42.62 28.54 -5.77
CA ALA A 219 41.33 29.09 -5.34
C ALA A 219 40.24 28.01 -5.27
N ASN A 220 40.31 27.02 -6.16
CA ASN A 220 39.36 25.94 -6.33
C ASN A 220 40.03 24.70 -6.94
N VAL A 221 39.32 23.59 -7.01
CA VAL A 221 39.89 22.31 -7.51
C VAL A 221 40.34 22.34 -8.97
N GLU A 222 39.73 23.16 -9.83
CA GLU A 222 40.13 23.28 -11.24
C GLU A 222 41.49 23.97 -11.39
N SER A 223 41.69 25.07 -10.66
CA SER A 223 42.98 25.77 -10.61
C SER A 223 44.07 24.92 -9.94
N ALA A 224 43.72 24.04 -9.00
CA ALA A 224 44.64 23.08 -8.41
C ALA A 224 45.17 22.05 -9.43
N LYS A 225 44.26 21.49 -10.27
CA LYS A 225 44.63 20.52 -11.31
C LYS A 225 45.64 21.06 -12.33
N ALA A 226 45.67 22.38 -12.54
CA ALA A 226 46.64 23.02 -13.44
C ALA A 226 48.10 22.84 -12.98
N TYR A 227 48.35 22.57 -11.70
CA TYR A 227 49.69 22.30 -11.19
C TYR A 227 50.26 20.96 -11.69
N LYS A 228 49.42 20.02 -12.15
CA LYS A 228 49.87 18.75 -12.73
C LYS A 228 50.82 18.96 -13.92
N SER A 229 50.51 19.92 -14.79
CA SER A 229 51.34 20.26 -15.94
C SER A 229 52.76 20.70 -15.55
N GLN A 230 52.94 21.27 -14.35
CA GLN A 230 54.25 21.66 -13.84
C GLN A 230 55.09 20.43 -13.44
N ILE A 231 54.46 19.41 -12.86
CA ILE A 231 55.11 18.13 -12.54
C ILE A 231 55.47 17.38 -13.83
N GLU A 232 54.55 17.31 -14.79
CA GLU A 232 54.81 16.66 -16.08
C GLU A 232 55.98 17.30 -16.82
N GLN A 233 56.05 18.64 -16.84
CA GLN A 233 57.17 19.37 -17.42
C GLN A 233 58.48 19.08 -16.67
N TYR A 234 58.47 19.12 -15.33
CA TYR A 234 59.64 18.78 -14.51
C TYR A 234 60.14 17.37 -14.82
N CYS A 235 59.22 16.40 -14.95
CA CYS A 235 59.55 15.02 -15.25
C CYS A 235 60.19 14.87 -16.63
N SER A 236 59.64 15.58 -17.64
CA SER A 236 60.16 15.57 -19.01
C SER A 236 61.59 16.13 -19.10
N ASP A 237 61.85 17.26 -18.43
CA ASP A 237 63.17 17.90 -18.40
C ASP A 237 64.20 16.99 -17.73
N TRP A 238 63.84 16.42 -16.57
CA TRP A 238 64.70 15.51 -15.82
C TRP A 238 65.02 14.23 -16.62
N LEU A 239 64.03 13.64 -17.28
CA LEU A 239 64.21 12.47 -18.15
C LEU A 239 65.09 12.78 -19.36
N SER A 240 65.07 14.01 -19.86
CA SER A 240 65.90 14.48 -20.98
C SER A 240 67.33 14.87 -20.57
N GLY A 241 67.67 14.81 -19.27
CA GLY A 241 68.99 15.22 -18.77
C GLY A 241 69.20 16.73 -18.78
N ILE A 242 68.12 17.50 -18.95
CA ILE A 242 68.11 18.95 -18.81
C ILE A 242 67.98 19.25 -17.33
N THR A 243 68.86 20.09 -16.77
CA THR A 243 68.69 20.60 -15.39
C THR A 243 67.36 21.34 -15.34
N PRO A 244 66.35 20.87 -14.58
CA PRO A 244 65.03 21.51 -14.60
C PRO A 244 65.14 22.96 -14.12
N VAL A 245 64.76 23.92 -14.96
CA VAL A 245 64.82 25.35 -14.64
C VAL A 245 63.48 25.77 -14.07
N ALA A 246 63.50 26.30 -12.84
CA ALA A 246 62.36 26.80 -12.06
C ALA A 246 61.28 25.74 -11.76
N ILE A 247 61.42 25.12 -10.59
CA ILE A 247 60.32 24.41 -9.94
C ILE A 247 59.21 25.46 -9.72
N GLY A 248 58.05 25.30 -10.36
CA GLY A 248 56.91 26.20 -10.13
C GLY A 248 56.63 26.34 -8.63
N GLU A 249 56.12 27.49 -8.20
CA GLU A 249 56.05 27.84 -6.76
C GLU A 249 55.32 26.77 -5.93
N ALA A 250 54.40 26.00 -6.53
CA ALA A 250 53.63 24.92 -5.91
C ALA A 250 54.34 23.55 -5.82
N VAL A 251 55.33 23.25 -6.68
CA VAL A 251 55.98 21.92 -6.74
C VAL A 251 57.09 21.81 -5.69
N LYS A 252 57.15 20.69 -4.96
CA LYS A 252 58.24 20.31 -4.05
C LYS A 252 58.92 19.04 -4.55
N VAL A 253 60.25 19.00 -4.57
CA VAL A 253 61.00 17.76 -4.82
C VAL A 253 61.28 17.12 -3.47
N VAL A 254 60.54 16.08 -3.11
CA VAL A 254 60.62 15.42 -1.79
C VAL A 254 61.78 14.41 -1.72
N TYR A 255 62.22 13.90 -2.87
CA TYR A 255 63.37 13.02 -2.96
C TYR A 255 64.09 13.20 -4.30
N ASP A 256 65.42 13.24 -4.27
CA ASP A 256 66.29 13.26 -5.44
C ASP A 256 67.56 12.48 -5.10
N SER A 257 67.80 11.38 -5.80
CA SER A 257 68.95 10.50 -5.51
C SER A 257 70.31 11.14 -5.85
N SER A 258 70.31 12.26 -6.58
CA SER A 258 71.53 13.05 -6.84
C SER A 258 71.92 13.99 -5.68
N ARG A 259 71.04 14.15 -4.68
CA ARG A 259 71.25 15.04 -3.53
C ARG A 259 71.74 14.29 -2.30
N THR A 260 72.48 14.97 -1.43
CA THR A 260 72.88 14.43 -0.11
C THR A 260 71.65 14.26 0.79
N SER A 261 71.68 13.33 1.76
CA SER A 261 70.56 13.05 2.69
C SER A 261 69.97 14.29 3.37
N ASN A 262 70.77 15.32 3.66
CA ASN A 262 70.35 16.56 4.30
C ASN A 262 69.63 17.55 3.35
N GLN A 263 69.57 17.25 2.05
CA GLN A 263 68.88 18.06 1.04
C GLN A 263 67.60 17.40 0.50
N ASN A 264 67.33 16.15 0.92
CA ASN A 264 66.07 15.46 0.70
C ASN A 264 65.21 15.69 1.95
N ASP A 265 64.50 16.81 2.00
CA ASP A 265 63.68 17.20 3.15
C ASP A 265 62.19 16.98 2.86
N SER A 266 61.56 16.16 3.71
CA SER A 266 60.12 15.85 3.67
C SER A 266 59.30 16.76 4.59
N GLY A 267 59.90 17.82 5.16
CA GLY A 267 59.31 18.71 6.15
C GLY A 267 57.86 19.06 5.85
N CYS A 268 56.99 18.67 6.78
CA CYS A 268 55.58 19.06 6.87
C CYS A 268 55.37 19.65 8.26
N SER A 269 54.82 20.86 8.35
CA SER A 269 54.57 21.54 9.62
C SER A 269 53.13 22.02 9.75
N LEU A 270 52.66 22.10 10.99
CA LEU A 270 51.36 22.65 11.36
C LEU A 270 51.53 24.10 11.81
N ARG A 271 50.72 25.00 11.27
CA ARG A 271 50.65 26.42 11.68
C ARG A 271 49.34 26.65 12.42
N LEU A 272 49.44 26.99 13.70
CA LEU A 272 48.28 27.20 14.57
C LEU A 272 48.02 28.70 14.81
N LYS A 273 49.05 29.54 14.80
CA LYS A 273 48.93 30.99 14.98
C LYS A 273 49.54 31.75 13.80
N GLU A 274 49.05 32.96 13.54
CA GLU A 274 49.58 33.78 12.44
C GLU A 274 51.06 34.14 12.64
N SER A 275 51.52 34.18 13.89
CA SER A 275 52.92 34.41 14.26
C SER A 275 53.87 33.26 13.93
N ASP A 276 53.37 32.05 13.66
CA ASP A 276 54.22 30.89 13.43
C ASP A 276 54.83 30.96 12.03
N SER A 277 56.14 30.77 11.92
CA SER A 277 56.89 30.77 10.65
C SER A 277 57.28 29.36 10.21
N ALA A 278 57.17 29.07 8.92
CA ALA A 278 57.74 27.86 8.30
C ALA A 278 58.92 28.21 7.36
N ASN A 279 59.78 27.23 7.07
CA ASN A 279 60.86 27.44 6.10
C ASN A 279 60.29 27.51 4.68
N ASN A 280 60.88 28.37 3.84
CA ASN A 280 60.53 28.39 2.42
C ASN A 280 60.80 27.02 1.78
N GLY A 281 59.79 26.45 1.13
CA GLY A 281 59.84 25.14 0.49
C GLY A 281 59.20 24.01 1.30
N ASP A 282 58.83 24.23 2.55
CA ASP A 282 58.15 23.22 3.38
C ASP A 282 56.66 23.08 3.01
N PHE A 283 56.10 21.89 3.27
CA PHE A 283 54.65 21.72 3.22
C PHE A 283 54.06 22.22 4.56
N VAL A 284 53.00 23.02 4.50
CA VAL A 284 52.39 23.63 5.70
C VAL A 284 50.89 23.45 5.68
N VAL A 285 50.34 22.92 6.77
CA VAL A 285 48.90 22.96 7.04
C VAL A 285 48.61 24.13 7.96
N ASP A 286 47.80 25.08 7.52
CA ASP A 286 47.50 26.33 8.21
C ASP A 286 46.09 26.34 8.78
N PHE A 287 46.02 26.38 10.11
CA PHE A 287 44.82 26.51 10.92
C PHE A 287 44.69 27.90 11.54
N SER A 288 45.60 28.84 11.26
CA SER A 288 45.72 30.08 12.03
C SER A 288 44.45 30.92 12.04
N ARG A 289 43.69 30.92 10.94
CA ARG A 289 42.41 31.63 10.84
C ARG A 289 41.36 31.03 11.78
N VAL A 290 41.21 29.71 11.74
CA VAL A 290 40.31 28.95 12.60
C VAL A 290 40.66 29.16 14.07
N TYR A 291 41.95 29.03 14.40
CA TYR A 291 42.44 29.17 15.75
C TYR A 291 42.28 30.60 16.30
N SER A 292 42.60 31.64 15.51
CA SER A 292 42.36 33.04 15.91
C SER A 292 40.88 33.30 16.16
N LYS A 293 39.99 32.77 15.30
CA LYS A 293 38.54 32.91 15.49
C LYS A 293 38.05 32.21 16.76
N MET A 294 38.63 31.05 17.10
CA MET A 294 38.33 30.36 18.36
C MET A 294 38.87 31.11 19.58
N GLU A 295 40.08 31.69 19.54
CA GLU A 295 40.60 32.52 20.63
C GLU A 295 39.76 33.80 20.85
N GLU A 296 39.26 34.43 19.78
CA GLU A 296 38.28 35.52 19.86
C GLU A 296 37.03 35.08 20.63
N ILE A 297 36.45 33.93 20.28
CA ILE A 297 35.26 33.37 20.95
C ILE A 297 35.52 33.07 22.45
N LEU A 298 36.68 32.51 22.80
CA LEU A 298 37.01 32.10 24.16
C LEU A 298 37.40 33.27 25.08
N SER A 299 37.86 34.39 24.53
CA SER A 299 38.37 35.54 25.29
C SER A 299 37.29 36.34 26.06
N GLY A 300 36.01 36.06 25.84
CA GLY A 300 34.89 36.59 26.66
C GLY A 300 34.40 37.99 26.31
N ASP A 301 34.93 38.63 25.25
CA ASP A 301 34.47 39.94 24.75
C ASP A 301 33.34 39.78 23.71
N PHE A 302 32.46 38.79 23.92
CA PHE A 302 31.27 38.59 23.09
C PHE A 302 30.15 39.49 23.60
N ASP A 303 29.55 40.29 22.71
CA ASP A 303 28.24 40.87 22.98
C ASP A 303 27.28 39.71 23.25
N TRP A 304 26.53 39.76 24.34
CA TRP A 304 25.63 38.67 24.73
C TRP A 304 24.57 38.39 23.66
N PHE A 305 24.37 39.32 22.71
CA PHE A 305 23.58 39.15 21.50
C PHE A 305 24.22 38.29 20.41
N ASP A 306 25.54 38.20 20.34
CA ASP A 306 26.19 37.26 19.42
C ASP A 306 25.93 35.80 19.87
N LYS A 307 25.53 35.57 21.13
CA LYS A 307 25.01 34.26 21.60
C LYS A 307 23.56 34.00 21.16
N ILE A 308 22.75 35.04 20.84
CA ILE A 308 21.41 34.85 20.25
C ILE A 308 21.50 34.27 18.83
N LYS A 309 22.62 34.47 18.12
CA LYS A 309 22.86 33.81 16.83
C LYS A 309 22.93 32.27 16.97
N LEU A 310 23.46 31.78 18.09
CA LEU A 310 23.41 30.35 18.47
C LEU A 310 22.00 29.93 18.92
N ALA A 311 21.27 30.82 19.60
CA ALA A 311 19.88 30.61 20.03
C ALA A 311 18.93 30.31 18.85
N ILE A 312 19.09 31.04 17.73
CA ILE A 312 18.30 30.83 16.51
C ILE A 312 18.49 29.42 15.95
N THR A 313 19.73 28.91 16.00
CA THR A 313 20.01 27.54 15.54
C THR A 313 19.45 26.50 16.51
N GLY A 314 19.52 26.75 17.82
CA GLY A 314 18.88 25.90 18.83
C GLY A 314 17.36 25.86 18.68
N LEU A 315 16.73 27.02 18.43
CA LEU A 315 15.30 27.14 18.16
C LEU A 315 14.89 26.42 16.88
N ASN A 316 15.66 26.55 15.80
CA ASN A 316 15.45 25.80 14.56
C ASN A 316 15.49 24.29 14.81
N ARG A 317 16.45 23.82 15.61
CA ARG A 317 16.57 22.40 15.91
C ARG A 317 15.46 21.88 16.83
N LEU A 318 14.98 22.69 17.77
CA LEU A 318 13.83 22.35 18.61
C LEU A 318 12.59 22.16 17.73
N LEU A 319 12.30 23.12 16.83
CA LEU A 319 11.17 23.02 15.91
C LEU A 319 11.29 21.81 14.96
N ASP A 320 12.49 21.52 14.44
CA ASP A 320 12.75 20.29 13.65
C ASP A 320 12.44 19.01 14.45
N THR A 321 12.79 19.00 15.74
CA THR A 321 12.60 17.84 16.62
C THR A 321 11.12 17.65 16.94
N MET A 322 10.38 18.74 17.18
CA MET A 322 8.93 18.72 17.36
C MET A 322 8.23 18.21 16.10
N GLU A 323 8.61 18.73 14.94
CA GLU A 323 8.07 18.32 13.64
C GLU A 323 8.34 16.84 13.37
N SER A 324 9.57 16.37 13.61
CA SER A 324 9.91 14.96 13.44
C SER A 324 9.18 14.04 14.41
N SER A 325 8.96 14.47 15.65
CA SER A 325 8.28 13.66 16.67
C SER A 325 6.77 13.58 16.42
N ILE A 326 6.15 14.69 16.01
CA ILE A 326 4.74 14.72 15.58
C ILE A 326 4.56 13.87 14.32
N ASN A 327 5.34 14.11 13.27
CA ASN A 327 5.18 13.37 12.01
C ASN A 327 5.47 11.87 12.20
N GLY A 328 6.47 11.50 13.02
CA GLY A 328 6.78 10.11 13.33
C GLY A 328 5.65 9.40 14.09
N GLY A 329 5.15 9.99 15.18
CA GLY A 329 4.05 9.41 15.97
C GLY A 329 2.71 9.42 15.24
N MET A 330 2.40 10.48 14.49
CA MET A 330 1.19 10.57 13.67
C MET A 330 1.15 9.49 12.59
N MET A 331 2.27 9.22 11.91
CA MET A 331 2.30 8.22 10.84
C MET A 331 2.20 6.77 11.34
N SER A 332 2.71 6.44 12.53
CA SER A 332 2.62 5.06 13.04
C SER A 332 1.32 4.78 13.78
N ASP A 333 0.80 5.75 14.53
CA ASP A 333 -0.23 5.47 15.55
C ASP A 333 -1.62 6.00 15.15
N LEU A 334 -1.71 7.05 14.30
CA LEU A 334 -3.00 7.65 13.91
C LEU A 334 -3.61 7.07 12.63
N VAL A 335 -2.87 6.29 11.84
CA VAL A 335 -3.37 5.68 10.59
C VAL A 335 -4.60 4.81 10.83
N ASN A 336 -4.69 4.18 12.01
CA ASN A 336 -5.79 3.29 12.37
C ASN A 336 -6.96 3.99 13.07
N VAL A 337 -6.94 5.33 13.20
CA VAL A 337 -8.07 6.04 13.80
C VAL A 337 -9.22 6.10 12.79
N PRO A 338 -10.41 5.57 13.12
CA PRO A 338 -11.58 5.64 12.25
C PRO A 338 -11.87 7.07 11.78
N VAL A 339 -12.47 7.22 10.60
CA VAL A 339 -12.94 8.49 10.01
C VAL A 339 -11.84 9.39 9.45
N VAL A 340 -10.72 9.55 10.15
CA VAL A 340 -9.74 10.60 9.84
C VAL A 340 -8.31 10.10 9.65
N GLY A 341 -8.02 8.82 9.93
CA GLY A 341 -6.66 8.26 9.90
C GLY A 341 -5.92 8.48 8.57
N GLU A 342 -6.55 8.19 7.43
CA GLU A 342 -5.97 8.44 6.11
C GLU A 342 -5.78 9.94 5.83
N THR A 343 -6.74 10.79 6.21
CA THR A 343 -6.66 12.24 5.98
C THR A 343 -5.55 12.89 6.82
N LEU A 344 -5.30 12.36 8.03
CA LEU A 344 -4.25 12.86 8.92
C LEU A 344 -2.86 12.31 8.59
N SER A 345 -2.77 11.22 7.83
CA SER A 345 -1.51 10.61 7.42
C SER A 345 -0.65 11.52 6.50
N SER A 346 -1.25 12.55 5.89
CA SER A 346 -0.55 13.51 5.02
C SER A 346 0.41 14.46 5.77
N GLY A 347 0.50 14.36 7.10
CA GLY A 347 1.38 15.18 7.92
C GLY A 347 0.86 16.61 8.10
N VAL A 348 1.37 17.30 9.13
CA VAL A 348 0.86 18.62 9.51
C VAL A 348 1.94 19.69 9.29
N ASP A 349 1.73 20.56 8.30
CA ASP A 349 2.68 21.61 7.88
C ASP A 349 2.76 22.84 8.83
N PHE A 350 1.94 22.94 9.90
CA PHE A 350 1.88 24.18 10.70
C PHE A 350 3.21 24.54 11.38
N LEU A 351 4.01 23.56 11.80
CA LEU A 351 5.33 23.80 12.40
C LEU A 351 6.35 24.30 11.38
N SER A 352 6.28 23.79 10.15
CA SER A 352 7.11 24.24 9.02
C SER A 352 6.76 25.70 8.64
N ASP A 353 5.47 26.01 8.60
CA ASP A 353 4.94 27.36 8.37
C ASP A 353 5.39 28.35 9.46
N LEU A 354 5.31 27.92 10.72
CA LEU A 354 5.75 28.68 11.89
C LEU A 354 7.26 28.95 11.82
N LYS A 355 8.05 27.93 11.49
CA LYS A 355 9.50 28.02 11.30
C LYS A 355 9.84 29.02 10.18
N GLN A 356 9.21 28.94 9.01
CA GLN A 356 9.49 29.86 7.90
C GLN A 356 9.16 31.31 8.25
N LYS A 357 8.02 31.55 8.93
CA LYS A 357 7.55 32.90 9.28
C LYS A 357 8.35 33.55 10.41
N ILE A 358 8.97 32.76 11.29
CA ILE A 358 9.65 33.29 12.49
C ILE A 358 11.17 33.21 12.36
N LEU A 359 11.74 32.06 12.01
CA LEU A 359 13.19 31.84 12.14
C LEU A 359 14.00 32.68 11.16
N GLU A 360 13.61 32.75 9.89
CA GLU A 360 14.36 33.53 8.89
C GLU A 360 14.30 35.04 9.17
N PRO A 361 13.13 35.66 9.44
CA PRO A 361 13.06 37.08 9.81
C PRO A 361 13.72 37.40 11.16
N PHE A 362 13.59 36.51 12.15
CA PHE A 362 14.23 36.68 13.46
C PHE A 362 15.75 36.55 13.36
N SER A 363 16.23 35.61 12.55
CA SER A 363 17.64 35.45 12.20
C SER A 363 18.21 36.74 11.62
N ASN A 364 17.59 37.26 10.55
CA ASN A 364 18.04 38.49 9.90
C ASN A 364 18.09 39.66 10.89
N PHE A 365 17.07 39.82 11.73
CA PHE A 365 17.05 40.86 12.77
C PHE A 365 18.24 40.75 13.75
N VAL A 366 18.54 39.55 14.22
CA VAL A 366 19.65 39.31 15.16
C VAL A 366 21.01 39.48 14.48
N TYR A 367 21.14 39.12 13.21
CA TYR A 367 22.39 39.26 12.45
C TYR A 367 22.70 40.71 12.03
N GLU A 368 21.67 41.54 11.82
CA GLU A 368 21.82 42.92 11.34
C GLU A 368 21.86 43.98 12.47
N SER A 369 21.43 43.62 13.68
CA SER A 369 21.32 44.56 14.81
C SER A 369 22.56 44.58 15.72
N THR A 370 22.88 45.74 16.30
CA THR A 370 23.95 45.91 17.31
C THR A 370 23.39 46.60 18.56
N GLY A 371 23.88 46.24 19.76
CA GLY A 371 23.45 46.87 21.01
C GLY A 371 21.97 46.67 21.35
N MET A 372 21.44 45.48 21.06
CA MET A 372 20.05 45.11 21.32
C MET A 372 19.74 45.15 22.85
N THR A 373 18.47 45.00 23.23
CA THR A 373 18.05 44.83 24.64
C THR A 373 17.01 43.72 24.73
N ALA A 374 16.71 43.19 25.93
CA ALA A 374 15.66 42.17 26.06
C ALA A 374 14.30 42.67 25.54
N GLN A 375 14.02 43.95 25.77
CA GLN A 375 12.82 44.62 25.28
C GLN A 375 12.79 44.72 23.74
N MET A 376 13.92 45.03 23.08
CA MET A 376 13.98 45.10 21.61
C MET A 376 13.74 43.73 20.95
N VAL A 377 14.29 42.66 21.53
CA VAL A 377 14.02 41.29 21.06
C VAL A 377 12.56 40.93 21.28
N ALA A 378 12.00 41.26 22.44
CA ALA A 378 10.59 41.03 22.75
C ALA A 378 9.65 41.80 21.78
N GLN A 379 10.01 43.03 21.39
CA GLN A 379 9.27 43.81 20.39
C GLN A 379 9.29 43.12 19.02
N LYS A 380 10.47 42.64 18.60
CA LYS A 380 10.59 41.94 17.31
C LYS A 380 9.85 40.60 17.32
N LEU A 381 9.96 39.82 18.39
CA LEU A 381 9.21 38.57 18.55
C LEU A 381 7.70 38.85 18.54
N SER A 382 7.23 39.90 19.22
CA SER A 382 5.81 40.26 19.19
C SER A 382 5.33 40.65 17.79
N GLU A 383 6.17 41.28 16.96
CA GLU A 383 5.85 41.61 15.57
C GLU A 383 5.83 40.34 14.68
N LEU A 384 6.80 39.44 14.85
CA LEU A 384 6.91 38.22 14.05
C LEU A 384 5.88 37.15 14.41
N LEU A 385 5.46 37.11 15.68
CA LEU A 385 4.47 36.18 16.21
C LEU A 385 3.05 36.74 16.16
N ASP A 386 2.85 37.93 15.57
CA ASP A 386 1.54 38.55 15.45
C ASP A 386 0.57 37.63 14.68
N GLY A 387 -0.63 37.44 15.23
CA GLY A 387 -1.63 36.49 14.72
C GLY A 387 -1.52 35.05 15.26
N TYR A 388 -0.38 34.64 15.84
CA TYR A 388 -0.22 33.34 16.52
C TYR A 388 -0.24 33.45 18.04
N LEU A 389 -0.05 34.65 18.61
CA LEU A 389 -0.06 34.87 20.06
C LEU A 389 -1.46 34.71 20.65
N ILE A 390 -1.69 33.64 21.41
CA ILE A 390 -2.99 33.35 22.05
C ILE A 390 -3.00 33.73 23.54
N ILE A 391 -4.19 34.07 24.06
CA ILE A 391 -4.39 34.54 25.44
C ILE A 391 -4.34 33.36 26.42
N LEU A 392 -3.68 33.54 27.57
CA LEU A 392 -3.56 32.55 28.65
C LEU A 392 -4.81 32.42 29.55
N GLY A 393 -6.00 32.58 28.97
CA GLY A 393 -7.30 32.52 29.65
C GLY A 393 -8.00 33.88 29.77
N THR A 394 -9.02 33.97 30.64
CA THR A 394 -9.81 35.22 30.85
C THR A 394 -9.04 36.31 31.60
N SER A 395 -7.80 36.03 32.03
CA SER A 395 -6.88 36.97 32.67
C SER A 395 -5.47 36.79 32.08
N ALA A 396 -4.73 37.89 32.00
CA ALA A 396 -3.35 37.87 31.52
C ALA A 396 -2.50 36.90 32.37
N PRO A 397 -1.62 36.11 31.76
CA PRO A 397 -0.72 35.22 32.50
C PRO A 397 0.10 36.04 33.50
N SER A 398 0.31 35.51 34.69
CA SER A 398 1.28 36.10 35.63
C SER A 398 2.30 35.05 36.05
N ILE A 399 3.58 35.33 35.80
CA ILE A 399 4.68 34.53 36.34
C ILE A 399 5.09 35.15 37.66
N ASN A 400 4.79 34.47 38.76
CA ASN A 400 5.20 34.91 40.09
C ASN A 400 6.58 34.33 40.41
N VAL A 401 7.58 35.20 40.56
CA VAL A 401 8.95 34.82 40.95
C VAL A 401 9.15 35.13 42.43
N SER A 402 9.60 34.14 43.20
CA SER A 402 9.76 34.20 44.64
C SER A 402 11.14 34.69 45.09
N SER A 403 11.73 35.73 44.48
CA SER A 403 12.75 36.62 45.11
C SER A 403 13.37 37.64 44.14
N GLY A 404 13.59 38.87 44.61
CA GLY A 404 14.63 39.83 44.13
C GLY A 404 14.47 40.47 42.74
N GLU A 405 14.11 41.77 42.71
CA GLU A 405 14.26 42.81 41.67
C GLU A 405 14.04 42.56 40.15
N GLU A 406 13.80 41.35 39.65
CA GLU A 406 13.72 41.09 38.20
C GLU A 406 12.37 40.45 37.81
N ILE A 407 11.35 41.30 37.67
CA ILE A 407 9.95 40.93 37.38
C ILE A 407 9.76 40.73 35.86
N TRP A 408 9.06 39.66 35.45
CA TRP A 408 8.57 39.48 34.08
C TRP A 408 7.67 40.63 33.65
N LYS A 409 7.92 41.19 32.46
CA LYS A 409 7.15 42.28 31.87
C LYS A 409 6.35 41.77 30.67
N ASN A 410 5.14 42.27 30.52
CA ASN A 410 4.24 42.08 29.38
C ASN A 410 3.81 43.43 28.76
N ASP A 411 4.66 44.46 28.88
CA ASP A 411 4.32 45.82 28.44
C ASP A 411 4.35 46.02 26.90
N ILE A 412 4.69 44.97 26.15
CA ILE A 412 4.69 44.92 24.68
C ILE A 412 3.41 44.26 24.15
N SER A 413 3.05 43.10 24.69
CA SER A 413 1.78 42.42 24.44
C SER A 413 1.40 41.59 25.67
N ASP A 414 0.11 41.37 25.89
CA ASP A 414 -0.38 40.57 27.03
C ASP A 414 0.04 39.08 26.95
N ASN A 415 0.49 38.62 25.78
CA ASN A 415 0.76 37.22 25.46
C ASN A 415 2.27 36.91 25.26
N LEU A 416 3.14 37.90 25.46
CA LEU A 416 4.59 37.76 25.44
C LEU A 416 5.19 38.35 26.70
N LEU A 417 5.96 37.53 27.42
CA LEU A 417 6.63 37.88 28.65
C LEU A 417 8.14 37.98 28.38
N TYR A 418 8.80 39.00 28.93
CA TYR A 418 10.25 39.08 28.92
C TYR A 418 10.80 39.62 30.23
N ARG A 419 12.05 39.26 30.56
CA ARG A 419 12.79 39.86 31.67
C ARG A 419 14.27 39.99 31.35
N GLN A 420 14.94 40.88 32.07
CA GLN A 420 16.37 41.12 31.93
C GLN A 420 16.98 41.35 33.29
N GLY A 421 18.05 40.61 33.58
CA GLY A 421 18.90 40.81 34.75
C GLY A 421 20.32 41.21 34.39
N ASN A 422 21.18 41.32 35.40
CA ASN A 422 22.60 41.71 35.21
C ASN A 422 23.41 40.65 34.41
N GLU A 423 22.92 39.41 34.37
CA GLU A 423 23.64 38.27 33.78
C GLU A 423 22.77 37.41 32.85
N PHE A 424 21.51 37.79 32.60
CA PHE A 424 20.59 37.06 31.73
C PHE A 424 19.54 37.94 31.04
N ALA A 425 18.97 37.41 29.96
CA ALA A 425 17.75 37.90 29.32
C ALA A 425 16.87 36.71 28.91
N GLU A 426 15.57 36.80 29.14
CA GLU A 426 14.62 35.71 28.96
C GLU A 426 13.33 36.18 28.32
N TRP A 427 12.71 35.29 27.53
CA TRP A 427 11.45 35.49 26.83
C TRP A 427 10.59 34.25 26.95
N PHE A 428 9.29 34.42 27.09
CA PHE A 428 8.31 33.35 27.16
C PHE A 428 7.04 33.77 26.43
N PHE A 429 6.48 32.89 25.62
CA PHE A 429 5.29 33.20 24.83
C PHE A 429 4.46 31.93 24.58
N ARG A 430 3.17 32.13 24.31
CA ARG A 430 2.25 31.05 23.94
C ARG A 430 1.69 31.31 22.56
N LEU A 431 1.84 30.30 21.71
CA LEU A 431 1.39 30.32 20.34
C LEU A 431 0.20 29.38 20.20
N GLY A 432 -0.65 29.68 19.22
CA GLY A 432 -1.67 28.75 18.77
C GLY A 432 -2.30 29.21 17.48
N GLY A 433 -3.07 28.31 16.89
CA GLY A 433 -3.76 28.56 15.65
C GLY A 433 -4.76 27.45 15.35
N ASP A 434 -5.66 27.77 14.44
CA ASP A 434 -6.63 26.83 13.90
C ASP A 434 -6.30 26.58 12.43
N TYR A 435 -6.32 25.31 12.04
CA TYR A 435 -6.15 24.85 10.67
C TYR A 435 -7.40 24.08 10.26
N SER A 436 -8.03 24.46 9.16
CA SER A 436 -9.16 23.70 8.60
C SER A 436 -8.65 22.86 7.44
N PHE A 437 -8.85 21.54 7.51
CA PHE A 437 -8.49 20.62 6.43
C PHE A 437 -9.51 20.69 5.27
N GLY A 438 -10.65 21.32 5.49
CA GLY A 438 -11.75 21.45 4.53
C GLY A 438 -13.09 21.11 5.17
N SER A 439 -14.16 21.39 4.42
CA SER A 439 -15.51 20.94 4.73
C SER A 439 -15.91 19.80 3.80
N ASN A 440 -16.82 18.94 4.27
CA ASN A 440 -17.38 17.84 3.49
C ASN A 440 -16.34 16.78 3.08
N ILE A 441 -15.46 16.42 4.02
CA ILE A 441 -14.52 15.31 3.86
C ILE A 441 -15.29 13.99 3.89
N GLY A 442 -14.83 13.00 3.12
CA GLY A 442 -15.40 11.65 3.11
C GLY A 442 -15.36 11.01 4.49
N PHE A 443 -16.36 10.17 4.78
CA PHE A 443 -16.49 9.49 6.05
C PHE A 443 -16.36 7.97 5.83
N ASP A 444 -15.33 7.38 6.43
CA ASP A 444 -15.07 5.93 6.43
C ASP A 444 -14.62 5.49 7.83
N LEU A 445 -15.26 4.47 8.38
CA LEU A 445 -14.91 3.93 9.70
C LEU A 445 -13.62 3.10 9.70
N GLY A 446 -13.03 2.79 8.53
CA GLY A 446 -11.83 1.95 8.42
C GLY A 446 -12.10 0.45 8.65
N TYR A 447 -13.36 0.03 8.58
CA TYR A 447 -13.78 -1.37 8.77
C TYR A 447 -14.47 -1.91 7.50
N PRO A 448 -13.69 -2.49 6.55
CA PRO A 448 -14.22 -2.92 5.25
C PRO A 448 -15.25 -4.05 5.33
N GLY A 449 -15.38 -4.73 6.47
CA GLY A 449 -16.46 -5.70 6.73
C GLY A 449 -17.86 -5.08 6.70
N LEU A 450 -18.03 -3.83 7.14
CA LEU A 450 -19.32 -3.14 7.10
C LEU A 450 -19.70 -2.67 5.68
N GLY A 451 -18.70 -2.50 4.81
CA GLY A 451 -18.87 -1.91 3.49
C GLY A 451 -19.57 -0.54 3.55
N LEU A 452 -19.23 0.26 4.56
CA LEU A 452 -19.76 1.60 4.77
C LEU A 452 -18.90 2.59 4.00
N GLU A 453 -19.53 3.32 3.09
CA GLU A 453 -18.90 4.39 2.33
C GLU A 453 -19.81 5.60 2.43
N ALA A 454 -19.33 6.76 2.85
CA ALA A 454 -20.12 7.97 2.83
C ALA A 454 -19.37 9.14 2.19
N GLU A 455 -20.11 9.89 1.37
CA GLU A 455 -19.58 11.06 0.70
C GLU A 455 -19.93 12.32 1.50
N GLY A 456 -18.93 12.91 2.13
CA GLY A 456 -19.04 14.22 2.74
C GLY A 456 -19.65 14.26 4.13
N GLY A 457 -20.01 15.46 4.57
CA GLY A 457 -20.62 15.75 5.89
C GLY A 457 -19.63 16.10 7.00
N LEU A 458 -18.40 15.59 6.96
CA LEU A 458 -17.44 15.83 8.05
C LEU A 458 -16.68 17.16 7.86
N ASN A 459 -16.68 18.00 8.89
CA ASN A 459 -15.87 19.21 8.96
C ASN A 459 -14.66 18.96 9.86
N LEU A 460 -13.47 18.86 9.27
CA LEU A 460 -12.24 18.54 9.99
C LEU A 460 -11.42 19.81 10.27
N SER A 461 -11.08 19.99 11.53
CA SER A 461 -10.24 21.09 12.00
C SER A 461 -9.19 20.61 12.99
N LEU A 462 -8.05 21.30 13.01
CA LEU A 462 -6.95 21.13 13.96
C LEU A 462 -6.75 22.45 14.70
N SER A 463 -6.93 22.45 16.00
CA SER A 463 -6.54 23.53 16.89
C SER A 463 -5.27 23.13 17.62
N TRP A 464 -4.22 23.95 17.58
CA TRP A 464 -2.96 23.65 18.26
C TRP A 464 -2.54 24.80 19.18
N SER A 465 -1.78 24.46 20.23
CA SER A 465 -1.09 25.42 21.07
C SER A 465 0.31 24.95 21.44
N LEU A 466 1.25 25.90 21.42
CA LEU A 466 2.66 25.71 21.74
C LEU A 466 3.07 26.69 22.83
N GLU A 467 3.55 26.18 23.95
CA GLU A 467 3.98 26.93 25.12
C GLU A 467 5.46 26.69 25.39
N PHE A 468 6.31 27.69 25.14
CA PHE A 468 7.72 27.63 25.49
C PHE A 468 8.35 29.03 25.63
N GLY A 469 9.52 29.06 26.24
CA GLY A 469 10.37 30.23 26.30
C GLY A 469 11.82 29.89 26.06
N PHE A 470 12.66 30.90 26.01
CA PHE A 470 14.09 30.75 25.93
C PHE A 470 14.81 31.90 26.64
N GLY A 471 16.06 31.66 27.00
CA GLY A 471 16.90 32.66 27.64
C GLY A 471 18.37 32.53 27.24
N VAL A 472 19.11 33.62 27.47
CA VAL A 472 20.56 33.67 27.36
C VAL A 472 21.13 34.16 28.67
N SER A 473 22.15 33.48 29.19
CA SER A 473 22.88 33.90 30.38
C SER A 473 24.41 33.84 30.21
N LYS A 474 25.14 34.51 31.09
CA LYS A 474 26.61 34.43 31.14
C LYS A 474 27.12 33.05 31.51
N GLU A 475 26.48 32.41 32.48
CA GLU A 475 26.88 31.10 33.02
C GLU A 475 26.46 29.95 32.12
N LYS A 476 25.21 29.94 31.64
CA LYS A 476 24.63 28.79 30.93
C LYS A 476 24.62 28.94 29.41
N GLY A 477 24.91 30.13 28.87
CA GLY A 477 24.70 30.40 27.45
C GLY A 477 23.21 30.39 27.13
N PHE A 478 22.80 29.76 26.02
CA PHE A 478 21.40 29.65 25.61
C PHE A 478 20.70 28.44 26.25
N TYR A 479 19.46 28.61 26.68
CA TYR A 479 18.63 27.57 27.28
C TYR A 479 17.15 27.79 26.95
N PHE A 480 16.36 26.73 26.99
CA PHE A 480 14.91 26.75 26.87
C PHE A 480 14.24 26.85 28.23
N ILE A 481 13.01 27.37 28.24
CA ILE A 481 12.15 27.45 29.42
C ILE A 481 10.86 26.71 29.06
N PHE A 482 10.58 25.62 29.75
CA PHE A 482 9.37 24.82 29.56
C PHE A 482 8.50 24.86 30.82
N GLY A 483 7.21 24.56 30.69
CA GLY A 483 6.28 24.46 31.80
C GLY A 483 5.90 23.01 32.07
N GLU A 484 5.46 22.69 33.29
CA GLU A 484 4.98 21.32 33.60
C GLU A 484 3.81 20.90 32.68
N GLY A 485 3.89 19.67 32.14
CA GLY A 485 2.91 19.06 31.21
C GLY A 485 3.28 19.18 29.72
N ASP A 486 2.30 19.04 28.83
CA ASP A 486 2.55 19.10 27.37
C ASP A 486 2.85 20.54 26.91
N GLU A 487 4.00 20.73 26.26
CA GLU A 487 4.40 22.00 25.65
C GLU A 487 3.74 22.21 24.29
N VAL A 488 3.53 21.13 23.52
CA VAL A 488 2.62 21.16 22.36
C VAL A 488 1.38 20.40 22.75
N SER A 489 0.23 21.03 22.60
CA SER A 489 -1.06 20.37 22.64
C SER A 489 -1.78 20.66 21.35
N ALA A 490 -2.43 19.65 20.80
CA ALA A 490 -3.22 19.83 19.61
C ALA A 490 -4.41 18.90 19.60
N LYS A 491 -5.51 19.41 19.06
CA LYS A 491 -6.81 18.79 19.04
C LYS A 491 -7.31 18.79 17.61
N VAL A 492 -7.50 17.61 17.05
CA VAL A 492 -8.26 17.42 15.83
C VAL A 492 -9.71 17.17 16.23
N SER A 493 -10.63 17.87 15.58
CA SER A 493 -12.06 17.66 15.72
C SER A 493 -12.67 17.54 14.33
N GLY A 494 -13.25 16.37 14.06
CA GLY A 494 -14.12 16.09 12.92
C GLY A 494 -15.55 16.03 13.43
N LEU A 495 -16.29 17.12 13.27
CA LEU A 495 -17.69 17.21 13.71
C LEU A 495 -18.61 17.33 12.50
N PHE A 496 -19.82 16.80 12.61
CA PHE A 496 -20.87 17.01 11.62
C PHE A 496 -21.63 18.32 11.89
N GLU A 497 -22.33 18.82 10.87
CA GLU A 497 -23.29 19.90 11.07
C GLU A 497 -24.55 19.37 11.74
N ASP A 498 -25.17 20.18 12.62
CA ASP A 498 -26.45 19.83 13.25
C ASP A 498 -27.51 19.46 12.21
N GLU A 499 -28.21 18.33 12.44
CA GLU A 499 -29.26 17.79 11.57
C GLU A 499 -28.79 17.51 10.13
N SER A 500 -27.53 17.12 9.95
CA SER A 500 -26.97 16.80 8.64
C SER A 500 -27.40 15.42 8.16
N ASN A 501 -27.73 15.32 6.87
CA ASN A 501 -28.04 14.04 6.23
C ASN A 501 -26.85 13.62 5.38
N VAL A 502 -26.05 12.68 5.89
CA VAL A 502 -24.93 12.10 5.16
C VAL A 502 -25.41 10.92 4.33
N LEU A 503 -25.02 10.92 3.07
CA LEU A 503 -25.45 9.92 2.11
C LEU A 503 -24.27 9.04 1.75
N GLY A 504 -24.57 7.77 1.56
CA GLY A 504 -23.53 6.80 1.30
C GLY A 504 -24.07 5.49 0.75
N LYS A 505 -23.23 4.48 0.85
CA LYS A 505 -23.54 3.09 0.63
C LYS A 505 -23.20 2.30 1.89
N MET A 506 -23.96 1.26 2.14
CA MET A 506 -23.68 0.27 3.17
C MET A 506 -23.89 -1.10 2.55
N ALA A 507 -22.85 -1.93 2.54
CA ALA A 507 -22.91 -3.28 2.00
C ALA A 507 -23.46 -3.36 0.55
N GLY A 508 -23.24 -2.32 -0.26
CA GLY A 508 -23.76 -2.23 -1.64
C GLY A 508 -25.23 -1.77 -1.76
N LEU A 509 -25.87 -1.40 -0.65
CA LEU A 509 -27.15 -0.69 -0.62
C LEU A 509 -26.92 0.81 -0.42
N GLY A 510 -27.87 1.65 -0.79
CA GLY A 510 -27.83 3.07 -0.45
C GLY A 510 -28.13 3.30 1.03
N MET A 511 -27.42 4.24 1.65
CA MET A 511 -27.51 4.58 3.07
C MET A 511 -27.75 6.09 3.24
N MET A 512 -28.49 6.44 4.29
CA MET A 512 -28.61 7.79 4.83
C MET A 512 -28.41 7.75 6.34
N LEU A 513 -27.53 8.61 6.86
CA LEU A 513 -27.29 8.85 8.28
C LEU A 513 -27.81 10.25 8.65
N GLU A 514 -28.56 10.37 9.74
CA GLU A 514 -29.04 11.65 10.30
C GLU A 514 -28.14 12.07 11.47
N LEU A 515 -27.01 12.71 11.17
CA LEU A 515 -25.96 13.04 12.14
C LEU A 515 -26.20 14.41 12.78
N ASP A 516 -25.72 14.58 14.01
CA ASP A 516 -25.72 15.86 14.73
C ASP A 516 -24.30 16.33 15.10
N SER A 517 -24.18 17.47 15.78
CA SER A 517 -22.87 18.01 16.16
C SER A 517 -22.20 17.33 17.36
N ASP A 518 -22.90 16.42 18.05
CA ASP A 518 -22.32 15.57 19.09
C ASP A 518 -21.68 14.30 18.48
N ASP A 519 -22.11 13.89 17.28
CA ASP A 519 -21.48 12.84 16.49
C ASP A 519 -20.14 13.31 15.89
N GLY A 520 -19.09 12.49 16.01
CA GLY A 520 -17.83 12.80 15.36
C GLY A 520 -16.62 12.08 15.91
N VAL A 521 -15.45 12.63 15.56
CA VAL A 521 -14.15 12.15 16.01
C VAL A 521 -13.37 13.28 16.66
N GLU A 522 -12.79 12.99 17.81
CA GLU A 522 -11.88 13.86 18.51
C GLU A 522 -10.54 13.13 18.73
N ILE A 523 -9.45 13.79 18.38
CA ILE A 523 -8.10 13.30 18.64
C ILE A 523 -7.35 14.40 19.36
N ASN A 524 -6.88 14.11 20.56
CA ASN A 524 -5.99 14.99 21.31
C ASN A 524 -4.59 14.38 21.27
N PHE A 525 -3.59 15.17 20.93
CA PHE A 525 -2.19 14.77 21.01
C PHE A 525 -1.35 15.83 21.71
N GLY A 526 -0.29 15.34 22.35
CA GLY A 526 0.61 16.10 23.20
C GLY A 526 2.07 15.76 22.89
N LEU A 527 2.94 16.76 22.99
CA LEU A 527 4.38 16.56 23.11
C LEU A 527 4.84 17.08 24.47
N ASN A 528 5.52 16.22 25.23
CA ASN A 528 6.08 16.55 26.54
C ASN A 528 7.62 16.45 26.52
N PHE A 529 8.29 17.56 26.85
CA PHE A 529 9.75 17.66 26.97
C PHE A 529 10.25 17.40 28.39
N GLU A 530 9.44 17.62 29.42
CA GLU A 530 9.81 17.45 30.83
C GLU A 530 10.13 15.99 31.20
N ASP A 531 9.29 15.03 30.79
CA ASP A 531 9.45 13.63 31.18
C ASP A 531 10.78 13.04 30.67
N GLY A 532 11.22 13.47 29.49
CA GLY A 532 12.52 13.10 28.94
C GLY A 532 13.71 13.83 29.60
N VAL A 533 13.49 15.00 30.20
CA VAL A 533 14.52 15.84 30.85
C VAL A 533 14.66 15.54 32.35
N SER A 534 13.68 14.86 32.98
CA SER A 534 13.62 14.53 34.42
C SER A 534 14.87 13.84 35.01
N ASN A 535 15.71 13.23 34.17
CA ASN A 535 16.98 12.60 34.56
C ASN A 535 18.20 13.56 34.60
N TYR A 536 18.05 14.79 34.13
CA TYR A 536 19.09 15.82 34.08
C TYR A 536 18.75 16.96 35.05
N SER A 537 19.76 17.72 35.48
CA SER A 537 19.63 18.72 36.55
C SER A 537 18.74 19.90 36.15
N ALA A 538 17.42 19.69 36.16
CA ALA A 538 16.40 20.71 36.06
C ALA A 538 16.49 21.66 37.26
N TYR A 539 16.58 22.96 36.99
CA TYR A 539 16.67 23.99 38.04
C TYR A 539 15.29 24.56 38.36
N GLU A 540 14.48 23.85 39.16
CA GLU A 540 13.11 24.28 39.52
C GLU A 540 13.06 25.65 40.24
N SER A 541 14.10 26.04 40.98
CA SER A 541 14.01 27.13 41.96
C SER A 541 14.28 28.55 41.43
N ALA A 542 14.60 28.74 40.14
CA ALA A 542 15.04 30.04 39.58
C ALA A 542 14.08 30.69 38.56
N PHE A 543 13.12 29.96 38.01
CA PHE A 543 12.25 30.45 36.91
C PHE A 543 10.84 30.88 37.35
N GLY A 544 10.36 30.36 38.49
CA GLY A 544 9.09 30.75 39.10
C GLY A 544 7.91 29.83 38.71
N THR A 545 6.70 30.24 39.09
CA THR A 545 5.46 29.53 38.78
C THR A 545 4.61 30.40 37.87
N MET A 546 4.20 29.85 36.73
CA MET A 546 3.24 30.47 35.84
C MET A 546 1.82 30.13 36.32
N VAL A 547 0.95 31.12 36.42
CA VAL A 547 -0.48 30.92 36.67
C VAL A 547 -1.24 31.22 35.38
N ILE A 548 -1.90 30.19 34.84
CA ILE A 548 -2.71 30.22 33.62
C ILE A 548 -4.12 29.81 34.00
N ALA A 549 -5.12 30.69 33.82
CA ALA A 549 -6.54 30.36 34.06
C ALA A 549 -6.80 29.56 35.37
N ASP A 550 -6.29 30.05 36.51
CA ASP A 550 -6.33 29.41 37.85
C ASP A 550 -5.54 28.10 38.03
N THR A 551 -4.77 27.66 37.02
CA THR A 551 -3.86 26.51 37.11
C THR A 551 -2.41 26.99 37.25
N SER A 552 -1.67 26.46 38.22
CA SER A 552 -0.26 26.79 38.44
C SER A 552 0.66 25.76 37.79
N LYS A 553 1.45 26.15 36.79
CA LYS A 553 2.52 25.34 36.20
C LYS A 553 3.88 25.81 36.71
N LYS A 554 4.77 24.91 37.13
CA LYS A 554 6.16 25.28 37.38
C LYS A 554 6.91 25.46 36.06
N LEU A 555 7.83 26.41 36.02
CA LEU A 555 8.72 26.61 34.87
C LEU A 555 10.09 26.01 35.17
N VAL A 556 10.64 25.32 34.17
CA VAL A 556 11.94 24.65 34.23
C VAL A 556 12.82 25.18 33.12
N GLY A 557 14.02 25.63 33.48
CA GLY A 557 15.04 25.97 32.50
C GLY A 557 15.86 24.74 32.11
N VAL A 558 15.94 24.46 30.81
CA VAL A 558 16.64 23.32 30.23
C VAL A 558 17.78 23.82 29.34
N ASP A 559 19.02 23.46 29.67
CA ASP A 559 20.18 23.85 28.88
C ASP A 559 20.05 23.34 27.44
N LEU A 560 20.50 24.11 26.44
CA LEU A 560 20.38 23.73 25.03
C LEU A 560 20.95 22.33 24.75
N SER A 561 22.09 21.97 25.34
CA SER A 561 22.69 20.64 25.19
C SER A 561 21.83 19.49 25.74
N GLN A 562 20.97 19.77 26.73
CA GLN A 562 20.06 18.78 27.30
C GLN A 562 18.76 18.71 26.48
N ALA A 563 18.20 19.86 26.09
CA ALA A 563 17.04 19.93 25.21
C ALA A 563 17.31 19.30 23.84
N MET A 564 18.53 19.45 23.31
CA MET A 564 18.97 18.77 22.07
C MET A 564 19.25 17.27 22.24
N GLY A 565 19.28 16.76 23.48
CA GLY A 565 19.56 15.37 23.80
C GLY A 565 18.34 14.58 24.27
N VAL A 566 17.14 15.15 24.20
CA VAL A 566 15.91 14.52 24.65
C VAL A 566 14.86 14.65 23.55
N LEU A 567 14.35 13.52 23.06
CA LEU A 567 13.17 13.53 22.20
C LEU A 567 11.93 13.78 23.07
N PRO A 568 11.02 14.67 22.66
CA PRO A 568 9.75 14.82 23.37
C PRO A 568 8.97 13.50 23.29
N GLN A 569 8.27 13.16 24.37
CA GLN A 569 7.36 12.02 24.34
C GLN A 569 6.07 12.44 23.63
N PHE A 570 5.71 11.68 22.60
CA PHE A 570 4.43 11.81 21.93
C PHE A 570 3.38 10.99 22.67
N SER A 571 2.25 11.61 22.98
CA SER A 571 1.07 10.93 23.52
C SER A 571 -0.16 11.36 22.74
N PHE A 572 -1.09 10.45 22.53
CA PHE A 572 -2.40 10.78 21.96
C PHE A 572 -3.52 10.04 22.68
N THR A 573 -4.72 10.59 22.57
CA THR A 573 -5.99 9.95 22.91
C THR A 573 -6.93 10.22 21.76
N ALA A 574 -7.65 9.20 21.30
CA ALA A 574 -8.54 9.31 20.17
C ALA A 574 -9.88 8.64 20.49
N ASN A 575 -10.97 9.33 20.20
CA ASN A 575 -12.33 8.82 20.39
C ASN A 575 -13.19 9.13 19.17
N ALA A 576 -13.97 8.14 18.76
CA ALA A 576 -15.03 8.29 17.78
C ALA A 576 -16.34 7.84 18.43
N ASP A 577 -17.33 8.71 18.45
CA ASP A 577 -18.66 8.43 19.03
C ASP A 577 -19.72 8.88 18.02
N ILE A 578 -20.52 7.92 17.57
CA ILE A 578 -21.53 8.11 16.53
C ILE A 578 -22.78 7.34 16.94
N GLU A 579 -23.84 8.04 17.30
CA GLU A 579 -25.14 7.47 17.66
C GLU A 579 -26.24 8.15 16.85
N THR A 580 -26.50 7.60 15.66
CA THR A 580 -27.33 8.28 14.65
C THR A 580 -28.48 7.41 14.16
N LYS A 581 -29.52 8.03 13.58
CA LYS A 581 -30.51 7.25 12.82
C LYS A 581 -29.94 6.87 11.47
N ILE A 582 -30.14 5.61 11.10
CA ILE A 582 -29.72 5.06 9.82
C ILE A 582 -30.94 4.58 9.05
N THR A 583 -30.96 4.89 7.75
CA THR A 583 -31.89 4.30 6.78
C THR A 583 -31.09 3.65 5.65
N VAL A 584 -31.34 2.36 5.40
CA VAL A 584 -30.69 1.57 4.34
C VAL A 584 -31.72 1.07 3.34
N GLY A 585 -31.40 1.15 2.05
CA GLY A 585 -32.27 0.73 0.97
C GLY A 585 -31.78 1.21 -0.39
N VAL A 586 -32.69 1.57 -1.29
CA VAL A 586 -32.33 2.21 -2.56
C VAL A 586 -32.29 3.72 -2.32
N LEU A 587 -31.17 4.43 -2.57
CA LEU A 587 -31.03 5.85 -2.20
C LEU A 587 -32.14 6.75 -2.78
N LYS A 588 -32.63 6.44 -4.00
CA LYS A 588 -33.78 7.12 -4.60
C LYS A 588 -35.08 6.91 -3.80
N ASP A 589 -35.24 5.74 -3.21
CA ASP A 589 -36.37 5.38 -2.34
C ASP A 589 -36.22 6.00 -0.94
N VAL A 590 -34.98 6.22 -0.49
CA VAL A 590 -34.69 6.95 0.76
C VAL A 590 -34.98 8.45 0.61
N LYS A 591 -34.69 9.05 -0.56
CA LYS A 591 -34.85 10.49 -0.82
C LYS A 591 -36.27 10.93 -1.22
N SER A 592 -37.15 10.04 -1.66
CA SER A 592 -38.43 10.43 -2.29
C SER A 592 -39.66 9.77 -1.67
N SER A 593 -40.71 10.55 -1.42
CA SER A 593 -42.00 10.10 -0.88
C SER A 593 -42.93 9.44 -1.90
N ASP A 594 -42.58 9.48 -3.19
CA ASP A 594 -43.41 8.98 -4.28
C ASP A 594 -43.13 7.48 -4.53
N THR A 595 -43.52 6.65 -3.55
CA THR A 595 -43.60 5.17 -3.56
C THR A 595 -42.27 4.40 -3.71
N PRO A 596 -41.82 3.69 -2.65
CA PRO A 596 -40.60 2.87 -2.71
C PRO A 596 -40.74 1.66 -3.63
N LYS A 597 -39.62 1.25 -4.23
CA LYS A 597 -39.49 0.08 -5.11
C LYS A 597 -38.59 -1.01 -4.52
N PHE A 598 -38.11 -0.81 -3.29
CA PHE A 598 -37.39 -1.75 -2.44
C PHE A 598 -37.81 -1.54 -0.98
N PRO A 599 -37.82 -2.56 -0.09
CA PRO A 599 -38.07 -2.33 1.33
C PRO A 599 -36.93 -1.51 1.94
N ASN A 600 -37.28 -0.39 2.56
CA ASN A 600 -36.34 0.38 3.36
C ASN A 600 -36.23 -0.24 4.76
N ILE A 601 -35.01 -0.16 5.30
CA ILE A 601 -34.66 -0.62 6.64
C ILE A 601 -34.28 0.61 7.44
N GLU A 602 -34.92 0.85 8.58
CA GLU A 602 -34.67 2.02 9.43
C GLU A 602 -34.37 1.62 10.87
N GLY A 603 -33.46 2.32 11.54
CA GLY A 603 -33.10 2.07 12.93
C GLY A 603 -32.07 3.05 13.46
N GLN A 604 -31.35 2.67 14.50
CA GLN A 604 -30.20 3.42 15.02
C GLN A 604 -28.90 2.69 14.75
N PHE A 605 -27.88 3.42 14.31
CA PHE A 605 -26.50 2.96 14.18
C PHE A 605 -25.70 3.52 15.37
N GLU A 606 -25.01 2.65 16.09
CA GLU A 606 -24.16 3.03 17.22
C GLU A 606 -22.73 2.55 16.92
N PHE A 607 -21.77 3.46 16.96
CA PHE A 607 -20.35 3.16 16.85
C PHE A 607 -19.58 3.99 17.86
N LYS A 608 -18.94 3.30 18.80
CA LYS A 608 -18.10 3.91 19.81
C LYS A 608 -16.74 3.23 19.84
N TRP A 609 -15.70 4.03 19.63
CA TRP A 609 -14.32 3.58 19.55
C TRP A 609 -13.43 4.50 20.38
N THR A 610 -12.48 3.93 21.10
CA THR A 610 -11.55 4.68 21.96
C THR A 610 -10.18 4.00 21.97
N ASP A 611 -9.13 4.77 21.67
CA ASP A 611 -7.72 4.38 21.81
C ASP A 611 -7.36 3.00 21.19
N GLY A 612 -7.91 2.68 20.02
CA GLY A 612 -7.63 1.43 19.30
C GLY A 612 -8.68 0.34 19.48
N GLU A 613 -9.61 0.49 20.41
CA GLU A 613 -10.61 -0.55 20.75
C GLU A 613 -12.04 -0.10 20.38
N ILE A 614 -12.82 -1.01 19.80
CA ILE A 614 -14.26 -0.82 19.59
C ILE A 614 -14.98 -1.15 20.90
N GLU A 615 -15.55 -0.14 21.56
CA GLU A 615 -16.34 -0.35 22.78
C GLU A 615 -17.75 -0.84 22.45
N LYS A 616 -18.34 -0.28 21.39
CA LYS A 616 -19.68 -0.63 20.90
C LYS A 616 -19.78 -0.48 19.40
N LEU A 617 -20.47 -1.41 18.78
CA LEU A 617 -20.82 -1.35 17.37
C LEU A 617 -22.08 -2.17 17.14
N GLY A 618 -23.10 -1.59 16.53
CA GLY A 618 -24.31 -2.32 16.20
C GLY A 618 -25.44 -1.51 15.60
N PHE A 619 -26.55 -2.22 15.42
CA PHE A 619 -27.79 -1.76 14.81
C PHE A 619 -28.92 -1.97 15.81
N ASN A 620 -29.56 -0.90 16.24
CA ASN A 620 -30.55 -0.92 17.31
C ASN A 620 -31.97 -0.62 16.82
N SER A 621 -32.94 -1.41 17.30
CA SER A 621 -34.38 -1.22 17.05
C SER A 621 -34.75 -1.11 15.55
N PHE A 622 -34.18 -2.00 14.73
CA PHE A 622 -34.34 -2.00 13.29
C PHE A 622 -35.76 -2.39 12.87
N LYS A 623 -36.27 -1.74 11.83
CA LYS A 623 -37.61 -1.97 11.28
C LYS A 623 -37.56 -2.08 9.77
N LEU A 624 -38.33 -3.02 9.23
CA LEU A 624 -38.47 -3.28 7.80
C LEU A 624 -39.79 -2.72 7.28
N ASP A 625 -39.75 -1.82 6.31
CA ASP A 625 -40.96 -1.30 5.64
C ASP A 625 -41.52 -2.30 4.61
N MET A 626 -42.33 -3.21 5.11
CA MET A 626 -42.98 -4.25 4.32
C MET A 626 -44.16 -3.74 3.50
N GLY A 627 -44.82 -2.68 3.98
CA GLY A 627 -45.94 -2.06 3.28
C GLY A 627 -45.53 -1.58 1.90
N SER A 628 -44.39 -0.91 1.83
CA SER A 628 -43.81 -0.42 0.59
C SER A 628 -43.34 -1.55 -0.33
N PHE A 629 -42.74 -2.63 0.20
CA PHE A 629 -42.34 -3.78 -0.61
C PHE A 629 -43.53 -4.48 -1.26
N ILE A 630 -44.57 -4.80 -0.49
CA ILE A 630 -45.74 -5.52 -1.02
C ILE A 630 -46.48 -4.67 -2.05
N GLY A 631 -46.72 -3.40 -1.75
CA GLY A 631 -47.46 -2.50 -2.64
C GLY A 631 -46.65 -2.06 -3.87
N GLY A 632 -45.37 -1.74 -3.68
CA GLY A 632 -44.49 -1.16 -4.69
C GLY A 632 -43.76 -2.17 -5.58
N VAL A 633 -43.46 -3.36 -5.07
CA VAL A 633 -42.71 -4.41 -5.80
C VAL A 633 -43.63 -5.55 -6.21
N LEU A 634 -44.25 -6.22 -5.23
CA LEU A 634 -45.06 -7.41 -5.51
C LEU A 634 -46.34 -7.03 -6.27
N GLY A 635 -46.99 -5.92 -5.91
CA GLY A 635 -48.21 -5.42 -6.55
C GLY A 635 -48.11 -5.33 -8.08
N PRO A 636 -47.15 -4.57 -8.65
CA PRO A 636 -46.97 -4.46 -10.10
C PRO A 636 -46.64 -5.78 -10.80
N ILE A 637 -45.82 -6.64 -10.19
CA ILE A 637 -45.46 -7.97 -10.75
C ILE A 637 -46.72 -8.82 -10.88
N VAL A 638 -47.44 -8.92 -9.78
CA VAL A 638 -48.60 -9.77 -9.63
C VAL A 638 -49.78 -9.28 -10.47
N SER A 639 -49.93 -7.96 -10.64
CA SER A 639 -50.90 -7.39 -11.60
C SER A 639 -50.62 -7.79 -13.05
N LYS A 640 -49.34 -7.95 -13.45
CA LYS A 640 -48.99 -8.47 -14.79
C LYS A 640 -49.34 -9.96 -14.91
N ILE A 641 -49.04 -10.75 -13.88
CA ILE A 641 -49.40 -12.18 -13.83
C ILE A 641 -50.92 -12.34 -13.94
N GLN A 642 -51.69 -11.54 -13.19
CA GLN A 642 -53.15 -11.57 -13.20
C GLN A 642 -53.70 -11.41 -14.61
N LYS A 643 -53.17 -10.48 -15.43
CA LYS A 643 -53.62 -10.27 -16.82
C LYS A 643 -53.44 -11.51 -17.72
N VAL A 644 -52.48 -12.37 -17.41
CA VAL A 644 -52.20 -13.60 -18.16
C VAL A 644 -53.08 -14.75 -17.68
N VAL A 645 -53.27 -14.87 -16.37
CA VAL A 645 -53.91 -16.04 -15.73
C VAL A 645 -55.43 -15.86 -15.55
N GLU A 646 -55.92 -14.63 -15.43
CA GLU A 646 -57.34 -14.31 -15.22
C GLU A 646 -58.29 -14.92 -16.28
N PRO A 647 -57.96 -14.95 -17.59
CA PRO A 647 -58.80 -15.63 -18.59
C PRO A 647 -59.01 -17.12 -18.32
N LEU A 648 -58.11 -17.77 -17.58
CA LEU A 648 -58.20 -19.19 -17.22
C LEU A 648 -59.03 -19.42 -15.96
N LYS A 649 -59.24 -18.40 -15.13
CA LYS A 649 -59.94 -18.51 -13.85
C LYS A 649 -61.29 -19.24 -13.93
N PRO A 650 -62.22 -18.93 -14.88
CA PRO A 650 -63.50 -19.64 -14.94
C PRO A 650 -63.36 -21.15 -15.16
N LEU A 651 -62.33 -21.57 -15.89
CA LEU A 651 -62.04 -22.98 -16.14
C LEU A 651 -61.43 -23.64 -14.89
N ILE A 652 -60.46 -22.98 -14.25
CA ILE A 652 -59.80 -23.47 -13.04
C ILE A 652 -60.81 -23.58 -11.88
N ASP A 653 -61.67 -22.59 -11.71
CA ASP A 653 -62.75 -22.61 -10.71
C ASP A 653 -63.71 -23.79 -10.98
N PHE A 654 -64.14 -23.99 -12.22
CA PHE A 654 -65.00 -25.13 -12.58
C PHE A 654 -64.35 -26.47 -12.25
N LEU A 655 -63.08 -26.67 -12.60
CA LEU A 655 -62.38 -27.93 -12.38
C LEU A 655 -62.16 -28.23 -10.88
N THR A 656 -61.98 -27.19 -10.07
CA THR A 656 -61.63 -27.32 -8.65
C THR A 656 -62.80 -27.13 -7.68
N THR A 657 -64.01 -26.78 -8.17
CA THR A 657 -65.21 -26.63 -7.33
C THR A 657 -65.91 -27.97 -7.12
N PRO A 658 -66.26 -28.37 -5.87
CA PRO A 658 -67.06 -29.56 -5.59
C PRO A 658 -68.44 -29.51 -6.25
N PHE A 659 -68.99 -30.66 -6.67
CA PHE A 659 -70.35 -30.70 -7.21
C PHE A 659 -71.36 -30.30 -6.13
N PRO A 660 -72.17 -29.24 -6.32
CA PRO A 660 -73.00 -28.66 -5.25
C PRO A 660 -73.95 -29.67 -4.57
N VAL A 661 -74.54 -30.58 -5.35
CA VAL A 661 -75.49 -31.60 -4.83
C VAL A 661 -74.78 -32.72 -4.04
N LEU A 662 -73.49 -32.97 -4.33
CA LEU A 662 -72.70 -33.98 -3.62
C LEU A 662 -72.06 -33.37 -2.36
N ASP A 663 -71.66 -32.11 -2.43
CA ASP A 663 -71.14 -31.33 -1.31
C ASP A 663 -72.19 -31.18 -0.20
N ASP A 664 -73.45 -30.90 -0.56
CA ASP A 664 -74.61 -30.89 0.35
C ASP A 664 -74.85 -32.25 1.07
N LEU A 665 -74.30 -33.34 0.53
CA LEU A 665 -74.36 -34.70 1.09
C LEU A 665 -73.08 -35.09 1.84
N GLY A 666 -72.12 -34.18 2.00
CA GLY A 666 -70.81 -34.42 2.63
C GLY A 666 -69.82 -35.19 1.76
N ILE A 667 -70.04 -35.21 0.44
CA ILE A 667 -69.19 -35.89 -0.54
C ILE A 667 -68.48 -34.82 -1.40
N GLU A 668 -67.27 -34.46 -1.01
CA GLU A 668 -66.42 -33.50 -1.71
C GLU A 668 -65.77 -34.15 -2.94
N ILE A 669 -66.49 -34.16 -4.07
CA ILE A 669 -65.98 -34.62 -5.37
C ILE A 669 -65.99 -33.45 -6.35
N THR A 670 -64.83 -33.17 -6.95
CA THR A 670 -64.63 -32.17 -8.01
C THR A 670 -64.51 -32.84 -9.39
N PRO A 671 -64.76 -32.14 -10.51
CA PRO A 671 -64.48 -32.66 -11.85
C PRO A 671 -63.04 -33.18 -12.02
N LEU A 672 -62.09 -32.52 -11.36
CA LEU A 672 -60.69 -32.89 -11.33
C LEU A 672 -60.43 -34.20 -10.57
N SER A 673 -61.04 -34.37 -9.40
CA SER A 673 -60.96 -35.62 -8.62
C SER A 673 -61.54 -36.80 -9.39
N LEU A 674 -62.62 -36.59 -10.14
CA LEU A 674 -63.17 -37.61 -11.05
C LEU A 674 -62.20 -37.93 -12.20
N ALA A 675 -61.58 -36.93 -12.82
CA ALA A 675 -60.60 -37.16 -13.89
C ALA A 675 -59.41 -38.00 -13.39
N LYS A 676 -58.96 -37.74 -12.16
CA LYS A 676 -57.91 -38.53 -11.49
C LYS A 676 -58.37 -39.97 -11.19
N GLU A 677 -59.60 -40.15 -10.72
CA GLU A 677 -60.16 -41.47 -10.44
C GLU A 677 -60.39 -42.30 -11.72
N PHE A 678 -60.97 -41.70 -12.77
CA PHE A 678 -61.21 -42.36 -14.06
C PHE A 678 -59.93 -42.67 -14.84
N SER A 679 -58.86 -41.90 -14.63
CA SER A 679 -57.53 -42.20 -15.19
C SER A 679 -56.76 -43.27 -14.42
N LYS A 680 -57.33 -43.85 -13.35
CA LYS A 680 -56.65 -44.75 -12.39
C LYS A 680 -55.42 -44.09 -11.75
N GLY A 681 -55.50 -42.79 -11.47
CA GLY A 681 -54.43 -42.01 -10.84
C GLY A 681 -53.35 -41.51 -11.81
N LYS A 682 -53.54 -41.62 -13.13
CA LYS A 682 -52.55 -41.19 -14.14
C LYS A 682 -52.68 -39.74 -14.59
N PHE A 683 -53.74 -39.06 -14.17
CA PHE A 683 -53.93 -37.63 -14.42
C PHE A 683 -53.35 -36.83 -13.25
N ASP A 684 -52.35 -36.01 -13.54
CA ASP A 684 -51.72 -35.09 -12.60
C ASP A 684 -52.51 -33.77 -12.54
N ASP A 685 -53.04 -33.45 -11.36
CA ASP A 685 -53.84 -32.28 -11.07
C ASP A 685 -53.03 -31.10 -10.52
N SER A 686 -51.73 -31.27 -10.29
CA SER A 686 -50.86 -30.30 -9.59
C SER A 686 -50.79 -28.95 -10.32
N MET A 687 -50.75 -28.95 -11.66
CA MET A 687 -50.73 -27.71 -12.44
C MET A 687 -52.01 -26.87 -12.27
N VAL A 688 -53.17 -27.53 -12.12
CA VAL A 688 -54.45 -26.83 -11.96
C VAL A 688 -54.51 -26.14 -10.59
N TYR A 689 -53.96 -26.79 -9.56
CA TYR A 689 -53.84 -26.21 -8.22
C TYR A 689 -52.78 -25.10 -8.18
N ALA A 690 -51.61 -25.28 -8.79
CA ALA A 690 -50.57 -24.24 -8.88
C ALA A 690 -51.10 -22.93 -9.51
N ILE A 691 -51.89 -23.05 -10.60
CA ILE A 691 -52.54 -21.89 -11.23
C ILE A 691 -53.57 -21.25 -10.30
N LYS A 692 -54.35 -22.06 -9.57
CA LYS A 692 -55.32 -21.57 -8.58
C LYS A 692 -54.63 -20.81 -7.44
N ASP A 693 -53.51 -21.31 -6.94
CA ASP A 693 -52.77 -20.69 -5.84
C ASP A 693 -52.10 -19.39 -6.29
N LEU A 694 -51.60 -19.33 -7.52
CA LEU A 694 -51.10 -18.10 -8.14
C LEU A 694 -52.19 -17.02 -8.28
N ILE A 695 -53.41 -17.41 -8.68
CA ILE A 695 -54.56 -16.49 -8.72
C ILE A 695 -54.89 -16.00 -7.30
N ALA A 696 -54.93 -16.90 -6.31
CA ALA A 696 -55.25 -16.56 -4.93
C ALA A 696 -54.20 -15.61 -4.30
N LEU A 697 -52.91 -15.87 -4.54
CA LEU A 697 -51.82 -14.97 -4.19
C LEU A 697 -52.03 -13.59 -4.83
N SER A 698 -52.40 -13.58 -6.10
CA SER A 698 -52.63 -12.36 -6.84
C SER A 698 -53.74 -11.48 -6.28
N GLU A 699 -54.84 -12.11 -5.89
CA GLU A 699 -55.97 -11.42 -5.26
C GLU A 699 -55.60 -10.88 -3.88
N LYS A 700 -54.85 -11.65 -3.07
CA LYS A 700 -54.39 -11.23 -1.73
C LYS A 700 -53.44 -10.03 -1.77
N ILE A 701 -52.44 -10.05 -2.65
CA ILE A 701 -51.50 -8.92 -2.81
C ILE A 701 -52.22 -7.67 -3.32
N SER A 702 -53.13 -7.83 -4.28
CA SER A 702 -53.94 -6.71 -4.78
C SER A 702 -54.86 -6.13 -3.71
N ALA A 703 -55.41 -6.98 -2.83
CA ALA A 703 -56.27 -6.57 -1.72
C ALA A 703 -55.50 -5.87 -0.58
N PHE A 704 -54.22 -6.16 -0.40
CA PHE A 704 -53.38 -5.48 0.58
C PHE A 704 -53.23 -3.99 0.27
N GLY A 705 -53.00 -3.64 -1.00
CA GLY A 705 -52.90 -2.24 -1.45
C GLY A 705 -51.68 -1.51 -0.88
N SER A 706 -51.86 -0.23 -0.53
CA SER A 706 -50.79 0.66 -0.05
C SER A 706 -50.86 0.89 1.47
N LYS A 707 -50.95 -0.18 2.26
CA LYS A 707 -50.96 -0.09 3.73
C LYS A 707 -49.54 0.17 4.24
N ASN A 708 -49.42 1.00 5.29
CA ASN A 708 -48.15 1.17 6.01
C ASN A 708 -47.98 0.02 7.00
N LEU A 709 -47.05 -0.89 6.73
CA LEU A 709 -46.74 -2.05 7.55
C LEU A 709 -45.24 -2.08 7.80
N LYS A 710 -44.83 -1.89 9.06
CA LYS A 710 -43.43 -2.01 9.48
C LYS A 710 -43.29 -3.21 10.42
N ILE A 711 -42.32 -4.08 10.14
CA ILE A 711 -41.98 -5.23 10.98
C ILE A 711 -40.78 -4.85 11.84
N ASP A 712 -40.89 -5.04 13.16
CA ASP A 712 -39.78 -4.83 14.09
C ASP A 712 -38.83 -6.04 14.02
N LEU A 713 -37.55 -5.79 13.79
CA LEU A 713 -36.50 -6.78 13.59
C LEU A 713 -35.63 -6.97 14.84
N GLY A 714 -35.72 -6.05 15.82
CA GLY A 714 -34.85 -6.03 17.00
C GLY A 714 -33.50 -5.37 16.73
N SER A 715 -32.48 -5.82 17.47
CA SER A 715 -31.11 -5.28 17.40
C SER A 715 -30.10 -6.34 16.99
N LEU A 716 -29.04 -5.92 16.31
CA LEU A 716 -27.81 -6.67 16.03
C LEU A 716 -26.64 -5.94 16.70
N ALA A 717 -26.06 -6.52 17.74
CA ALA A 717 -24.88 -5.97 18.40
C ALA A 717 -23.65 -6.76 17.98
N LEU A 718 -22.71 -6.12 17.29
CA LEU A 718 -21.41 -6.72 16.92
C LEU A 718 -20.42 -6.60 18.09
N PHE A 719 -20.45 -5.47 18.81
CA PHE A 719 -19.66 -5.19 20.00
C PHE A 719 -20.54 -4.53 21.08
N GLY A 720 -20.22 -4.80 22.35
CA GLY A 720 -20.88 -4.19 23.51
C GLY A 720 -21.93 -5.06 24.22
N ASP A 721 -22.22 -6.26 23.72
CA ASP A 721 -23.21 -7.23 24.25
C ASP A 721 -22.66 -8.68 24.30
N GLU A 722 -23.53 -9.71 24.43
CA GLU A 722 -23.15 -11.13 24.59
C GLU A 722 -22.55 -11.81 23.33
N GLY A 723 -22.46 -11.10 22.20
CA GLY A 723 -21.84 -11.62 20.97
C GLY A 723 -20.34 -11.90 21.12
N ASP A 724 -19.78 -12.78 20.28
CA ASP A 724 -18.33 -13.06 20.26
C ASP A 724 -17.57 -11.89 19.60
N PRO A 725 -16.80 -11.08 20.35
CA PRO A 725 -16.11 -9.93 19.79
C PRO A 725 -14.99 -10.33 18.83
N ASP A 726 -14.34 -11.48 19.02
CA ASP A 726 -13.21 -11.91 18.19
C ASP A 726 -13.69 -12.23 16.76
N GLU A 727 -14.86 -12.87 16.64
CA GLU A 727 -15.43 -13.21 15.34
C GLU A 727 -16.01 -12.00 14.62
N ALA A 728 -16.53 -11.01 15.37
CA ALA A 728 -16.93 -9.73 14.83
C ALA A 728 -15.72 -8.92 14.36
N GLU A 729 -14.62 -8.90 15.11
CA GLU A 729 -13.39 -8.20 14.73
C GLU A 729 -12.81 -8.73 13.41
N LYS A 730 -12.71 -10.05 13.26
CA LYS A 730 -12.25 -10.68 12.01
C LYS A 730 -13.14 -10.31 10.83
N PHE A 731 -14.45 -10.27 11.02
CA PHE A 731 -15.39 -9.83 9.99
C PHE A 731 -15.16 -8.36 9.62
N LEU A 732 -15.06 -7.46 10.61
CA LEU A 732 -14.84 -6.03 10.39
C LEU A 732 -13.53 -5.73 9.65
N LYS A 733 -12.46 -6.47 9.97
CA LYS A 733 -11.14 -6.38 9.32
C LYS A 733 -11.10 -7.06 7.93
N GLY A 734 -12.17 -7.72 7.51
CA GLY A 734 -12.22 -8.44 6.23
C GLY A 734 -11.53 -9.80 6.23
N GLU A 735 -11.08 -10.30 7.38
CA GLU A 735 -10.45 -11.63 7.55
C GLU A 735 -11.47 -12.78 7.48
N LYS A 736 -12.76 -12.46 7.62
CA LYS A 736 -13.89 -13.41 7.51
C LYS A 736 -14.92 -12.86 6.52
N SER A 737 -15.37 -13.72 5.61
CA SER A 737 -16.37 -13.34 4.60
C SER A 737 -17.75 -13.08 5.22
N SER A 738 -18.58 -12.31 4.51
CA SER A 738 -19.96 -12.05 4.92
C SER A 738 -20.76 -13.35 5.06
N SER A 739 -20.61 -14.31 4.14
CA SER A 739 -21.25 -15.64 4.18
C SER A 739 -20.88 -16.46 5.44
N GLU A 740 -19.59 -16.45 5.82
CA GLU A 740 -19.14 -17.16 7.02
C GLU A 740 -19.67 -16.51 8.30
N PHE A 741 -19.70 -15.19 8.36
CA PHE A 741 -20.29 -14.48 9.50
C PHE A 741 -21.82 -14.66 9.55
N GLY A 742 -22.49 -14.71 8.38
CA GLY A 742 -23.92 -15.01 8.27
C GLY A 742 -24.36 -16.31 8.93
N LYS A 743 -23.54 -17.36 8.82
CA LYS A 743 -23.79 -18.65 9.48
C LYS A 743 -23.75 -18.54 11.01
N LEU A 744 -22.98 -17.59 11.55
CA LEU A 744 -22.97 -17.31 12.99
C LEU A 744 -24.25 -16.62 13.44
N LEU A 745 -24.85 -15.76 12.60
CA LEU A 745 -26.13 -15.10 12.88
C LEU A 745 -27.31 -16.08 12.88
N ASP A 746 -27.18 -17.24 12.22
CA ASP A 746 -28.20 -18.29 12.22
C ASP A 746 -28.27 -19.09 13.53
N ASP A 747 -27.20 -19.08 14.32
CA ASP A 747 -27.19 -19.73 15.63
C ASP A 747 -27.50 -18.70 16.72
N ALA A 748 -28.72 -18.76 17.24
CA ALA A 748 -29.19 -17.91 18.32
C ALA A 748 -28.34 -18.03 19.61
N ASN A 749 -27.52 -19.07 19.77
CA ASN A 749 -26.62 -19.21 20.92
C ASN A 749 -25.38 -18.31 20.84
N ASN A 750 -25.09 -17.71 19.69
CA ASN A 750 -23.93 -16.83 19.51
C ASN A 750 -24.16 -15.39 20.02
N GLY A 751 -25.34 -15.07 20.56
CA GLY A 751 -25.60 -13.81 21.27
C GLY A 751 -25.77 -12.55 20.41
N TYR A 752 -25.48 -12.59 19.11
CA TYR A 752 -25.59 -11.42 18.22
C TYR A 752 -27.03 -10.93 17.99
N LEU A 753 -28.01 -11.83 18.01
CA LEU A 753 -29.44 -11.54 17.78
C LEU A 753 -30.27 -12.06 18.95
N SER A 754 -31.03 -11.18 19.61
CA SER A 754 -31.63 -11.50 20.92
C SER A 754 -32.99 -12.22 20.90
N SER A 755 -33.65 -12.46 19.74
CA SER A 755 -34.90 -13.25 19.68
C SER A 755 -35.41 -13.60 18.26
N LEU A 756 -34.77 -14.55 17.59
CA LEU A 756 -35.13 -14.95 16.21
C LEU A 756 -36.59 -15.43 16.04
N ASP A 757 -37.07 -16.27 16.96
CA ASP A 757 -38.39 -16.90 16.87
C ASP A 757 -39.56 -15.93 17.10
N SER A 758 -39.37 -14.92 17.98
CA SER A 758 -40.44 -13.94 18.25
C SER A 758 -40.68 -13.03 17.05
N VAL A 759 -39.60 -12.59 16.38
CA VAL A 759 -39.68 -11.72 15.20
C VAL A 759 -40.46 -12.42 14.08
N ARG A 760 -40.19 -13.71 13.83
CA ARG A 760 -40.94 -14.52 12.84
C ARG A 760 -42.43 -14.59 13.17
N SER A 761 -42.76 -14.88 14.43
CA SER A 761 -44.15 -14.95 14.90
C SER A 761 -44.88 -13.61 14.76
N ASP A 762 -44.21 -12.50 15.09
CA ASP A 762 -44.77 -11.16 15.02
C ASP A 762 -44.97 -10.70 13.57
N ALA A 763 -44.02 -11.00 12.67
CA ALA A 763 -44.14 -10.74 11.23
C ALA A 763 -45.35 -11.47 10.63
N SER A 764 -45.46 -12.77 10.88
CA SER A 764 -46.60 -13.61 10.47
C SER A 764 -47.94 -13.08 11.02
N SER A 765 -47.97 -12.67 12.29
CA SER A 765 -49.15 -12.09 12.93
C SER A 765 -49.56 -10.75 12.29
N ALA A 766 -48.58 -9.89 11.98
CA ALA A 766 -48.82 -8.59 11.38
C ALA A 766 -49.32 -8.70 9.91
N LEU A 767 -48.76 -9.64 9.13
CA LEU A 767 -49.19 -9.93 7.76
C LEU A 767 -50.58 -10.55 7.70
N SER A 768 -50.82 -11.58 8.53
CA SER A 768 -52.12 -12.25 8.60
C SER A 768 -53.23 -11.32 9.10
N GLY A 769 -52.94 -10.45 10.08
CA GLY A 769 -53.84 -9.39 10.54
C GLY A 769 -54.20 -8.37 9.45
N ASN A 770 -53.37 -8.27 8.40
CA ASN A 770 -53.61 -7.44 7.23
C ASN A 770 -54.23 -8.17 6.03
N GLY A 771 -54.57 -9.45 6.17
CA GLY A 771 -55.19 -10.28 5.12
C GLY A 771 -54.19 -10.94 4.17
N LEU A 772 -52.89 -10.82 4.43
CA LEU A 772 -51.83 -11.50 3.69
C LEU A 772 -51.42 -12.76 4.43
N GLN A 773 -52.16 -13.84 4.18
CA GLN A 773 -51.72 -15.18 4.52
C GLN A 773 -51.23 -15.82 3.23
N VAL A 774 -49.92 -15.85 3.05
CA VAL A 774 -49.27 -16.47 1.90
C VAL A 774 -48.34 -17.54 2.43
N GLY A 775 -48.44 -18.76 1.93
CA GLY A 775 -47.68 -19.90 2.42
C GLY A 775 -48.55 -21.15 2.55
N ASP A 776 -48.67 -21.91 1.47
CA ASP A 776 -49.05 -23.33 1.49
C ASP A 776 -47.84 -24.26 1.40
N GLY A 777 -46.62 -23.69 1.42
CA GLY A 777 -45.34 -24.38 1.25
C GLY A 777 -44.61 -24.01 -0.04
N SER A 778 -45.35 -23.62 -1.10
CA SER A 778 -44.76 -23.40 -2.43
C SER A 778 -44.13 -22.01 -2.62
N TRP A 779 -44.62 -21.00 -1.89
CA TRP A 779 -44.07 -19.64 -1.92
C TRP A 779 -43.41 -19.32 -0.59
N LYS A 780 -42.18 -18.80 -0.65
CA LYS A 780 -41.44 -18.21 0.47
C LYS A 780 -41.11 -16.76 0.15
N PHE A 781 -41.12 -15.91 1.17
CA PHE A 781 -40.84 -14.48 1.07
C PHE A 781 -39.87 -14.07 2.17
N ILE A 782 -39.27 -12.88 2.02
CA ILE A 782 -38.35 -12.30 3.01
C ILE A 782 -38.92 -12.26 4.44
N TRP A 783 -40.24 -12.17 4.61
CA TRP A 783 -40.87 -12.13 5.92
C TRP A 783 -41.06 -13.49 6.60
N ASP A 784 -40.79 -14.60 5.90
CA ASP A 784 -40.74 -15.92 6.52
C ASP A 784 -39.48 -16.05 7.41
N GLU A 785 -38.41 -15.34 7.04
CA GLU A 785 -37.17 -15.21 7.81
C GLU A 785 -36.69 -13.73 7.86
N PRO A 786 -37.43 -12.85 8.55
CA PRO A 786 -37.23 -11.39 8.47
C PRO A 786 -35.86 -10.92 8.99
N THR A 787 -35.20 -11.69 9.85
CA THR A 787 -33.86 -11.38 10.38
C THR A 787 -32.74 -11.58 9.36
N ASN A 788 -32.97 -12.28 8.25
CA ASN A 788 -31.99 -12.38 7.16
C ASN A 788 -31.62 -10.98 6.62
N ILE A 789 -32.45 -9.97 6.86
CA ILE A 789 -32.12 -8.58 6.57
C ILE A 789 -30.81 -8.09 7.23
N PHE A 790 -30.44 -8.63 8.39
CA PHE A 790 -29.15 -8.31 9.01
C PHE A 790 -27.99 -8.90 8.22
N LYS A 791 -28.15 -10.09 7.62
CA LYS A 791 -27.15 -10.64 6.69
C LYS A 791 -26.97 -9.73 5.47
N LEU A 792 -28.07 -9.15 4.98
CA LEU A 792 -28.03 -8.16 3.90
C LEU A 792 -27.30 -6.88 4.28
N LEU A 793 -27.54 -6.35 5.48
CA LEU A 793 -26.80 -5.18 5.99
C LEU A 793 -25.30 -5.46 6.15
N LEU A 794 -24.91 -6.71 6.31
CA LEU A 794 -23.51 -7.15 6.38
C LEU A 794 -22.96 -7.64 5.02
N GLY A 795 -23.67 -7.41 3.92
CA GLY A 795 -23.17 -7.66 2.56
C GLY A 795 -23.44 -9.03 1.97
N GLN A 796 -24.30 -9.86 2.58
CA GLN A 796 -24.79 -11.09 1.95
C GLN A 796 -26.02 -10.84 1.08
N ASP A 797 -26.17 -11.65 0.04
CA ASP A 797 -27.40 -11.66 -0.73
C ASP A 797 -28.46 -12.57 -0.08
N ILE A 798 -29.69 -12.07 -0.02
CA ILE A 798 -30.82 -12.78 0.60
C ILE A 798 -32.00 -12.88 -0.36
N ASP A 799 -32.75 -13.97 -0.26
CA ASP A 799 -33.94 -14.17 -1.08
C ASP A 799 -35.08 -13.25 -0.64
N LEU A 800 -35.63 -12.51 -1.59
CA LEU A 800 -36.83 -11.69 -1.38
C LEU A 800 -38.10 -12.49 -1.61
N VAL A 801 -38.08 -13.35 -2.65
CA VAL A 801 -39.16 -14.25 -3.03
C VAL A 801 -38.57 -15.53 -3.60
N HIS A 802 -39.11 -16.68 -3.21
CA HIS A 802 -38.80 -17.99 -3.76
C HIS A 802 -40.10 -18.74 -4.04
N TYR A 803 -40.17 -19.43 -5.17
CA TYR A 803 -41.32 -20.20 -5.61
C TYR A 803 -40.87 -21.58 -6.09
N ASP A 804 -41.29 -22.61 -5.36
CA ASP A 804 -41.14 -24.00 -5.75
C ASP A 804 -42.38 -24.46 -6.54
N MET A 805 -42.21 -24.74 -7.83
CA MET A 805 -43.31 -25.16 -8.68
C MET A 805 -43.62 -26.64 -8.43
N PRO A 806 -44.90 -27.01 -8.22
CA PRO A 806 -45.26 -28.42 -8.12
C PRO A 806 -44.77 -29.22 -9.33
N LYS A 807 -44.06 -30.32 -9.06
CA LYS A 807 -43.51 -31.21 -10.09
C LYS A 807 -44.56 -31.61 -11.11
N LEU A 808 -44.29 -31.31 -12.38
CA LEU A 808 -45.15 -31.66 -13.49
C LEU A 808 -44.79 -33.05 -14.00
N SER A 809 -45.75 -33.97 -14.06
CA SER A 809 -45.52 -35.32 -14.58
C SER A 809 -46.43 -35.64 -15.77
N PHE A 810 -45.85 -36.25 -16.80
CA PHE A 810 -46.56 -36.80 -17.94
C PHE A 810 -46.32 -38.31 -18.01
N ASP A 811 -47.39 -39.08 -17.81
CA ASP A 811 -47.36 -40.54 -17.84
C ASP A 811 -48.15 -41.12 -19.01
N PHE A 812 -47.47 -41.89 -19.85
CA PHE A 812 -48.07 -42.68 -20.91
C PHE A 812 -47.70 -44.16 -20.76
N ASP A 813 -48.70 -45.01 -20.53
CA ASP A 813 -48.51 -46.46 -20.63
C ASP A 813 -49.47 -47.06 -21.64
N TRP A 814 -48.91 -47.87 -22.54
CA TRP A 814 -49.66 -48.68 -23.47
C TRP A 814 -49.23 -50.14 -23.34
N ASP A 815 -50.19 -51.05 -23.25
CA ASP A 815 -49.92 -52.48 -23.26
C ASP A 815 -50.97 -53.24 -24.07
N THR A 816 -50.53 -54.28 -24.77
CA THR A 816 -51.42 -55.10 -25.60
C THR A 816 -51.04 -56.57 -25.51
N PHE A 817 -52.06 -57.43 -25.44
CA PHE A 817 -51.90 -58.88 -25.46
C PHE A 817 -52.21 -59.42 -26.85
N ILE A 818 -51.22 -60.05 -27.47
CA ILE A 818 -51.34 -60.71 -28.78
C ILE A 818 -51.45 -62.21 -28.54
N ARG A 819 -52.61 -62.78 -28.84
CA ARG A 819 -52.84 -64.23 -28.73
C ARG A 819 -52.11 -64.97 -29.84
N ILE A 820 -51.24 -65.91 -29.49
CA ILE A 820 -50.50 -66.75 -30.44
C ILE A 820 -51.22 -68.09 -30.64
N TRP A 821 -51.53 -68.80 -29.54
CA TRP A 821 -52.22 -70.09 -29.61
C TRP A 821 -52.93 -70.45 -28.29
N ALA A 822 -54.23 -70.78 -28.37
CA ALA A 822 -55.07 -71.13 -27.21
C ALA A 822 -54.99 -70.00 -26.13
N PRO A 823 -55.01 -70.21 -24.79
CA PRO A 823 -54.85 -69.10 -23.84
C PRO A 823 -53.43 -68.50 -23.83
N LEU A 824 -52.48 -69.00 -24.63
CA LEU A 824 -51.11 -68.52 -24.66
C LEU A 824 -50.94 -67.34 -25.64
N GLY A 825 -50.25 -66.30 -25.21
CA GLY A 825 -49.88 -65.18 -26.06
C GLY A 825 -48.66 -64.43 -25.54
N VAL A 826 -48.34 -63.34 -26.22
CA VAL A 826 -47.27 -62.42 -25.83
C VAL A 826 -47.92 -61.09 -25.48
N ARG A 827 -47.56 -60.52 -24.33
CA ARG A 827 -47.91 -59.14 -23.98
C ARG A 827 -46.72 -58.24 -24.27
N LEU A 828 -46.97 -57.22 -25.10
CA LEU A 828 -46.03 -56.15 -25.39
C LEU A 828 -46.52 -54.89 -24.67
N GLY A 829 -45.59 -54.08 -24.18
CA GLY A 829 -45.94 -52.78 -23.65
C GLY A 829 -44.84 -51.74 -23.83
N VAL A 830 -45.28 -50.50 -23.94
CA VAL A 830 -44.47 -49.30 -24.03
C VAL A 830 -44.90 -48.39 -22.88
N SER A 831 -43.93 -47.91 -22.12
CA SER A 831 -44.14 -46.89 -21.09
C SER A 831 -43.24 -45.69 -21.41
N PHE A 832 -43.79 -44.49 -21.29
CA PHE A 832 -43.07 -43.23 -21.38
C PHE A 832 -43.48 -42.36 -20.22
N ASN A 833 -42.50 -41.84 -19.48
CA ASN A 833 -42.71 -40.86 -18.44
C ASN A 833 -41.77 -39.68 -18.70
N ALA A 834 -42.27 -38.46 -18.53
CA ALA A 834 -41.46 -37.26 -18.49
C ALA A 834 -41.88 -36.44 -17.26
N SER A 835 -40.91 -35.88 -16.54
CA SER A 835 -41.20 -34.96 -15.44
C SER A 835 -40.37 -33.70 -15.51
N ILE A 836 -40.97 -32.58 -15.08
CA ILE A 836 -40.33 -31.27 -14.95
C ILE A 836 -40.47 -30.81 -13.51
N ASP A 837 -39.37 -30.43 -12.87
CA ASP A 837 -39.28 -29.99 -11.48
C ASP A 837 -38.43 -28.70 -11.47
N LEU A 838 -39.06 -27.54 -11.29
CA LEU A 838 -38.39 -26.24 -11.41
C LEU A 838 -38.76 -25.36 -10.22
N ALA A 839 -37.78 -24.66 -9.68
CA ALA A 839 -38.00 -23.63 -8.69
C ALA A 839 -37.35 -22.32 -9.16
N PHE A 840 -37.89 -21.18 -8.71
CA PHE A 840 -37.47 -19.85 -9.14
C PHE A 840 -37.37 -18.91 -7.95
N GLY A 841 -36.47 -17.95 -8.01
CA GLY A 841 -36.38 -16.92 -6.98
C GLY A 841 -35.95 -15.57 -7.47
N TYR A 842 -36.05 -14.59 -6.58
CA TYR A 842 -35.48 -13.27 -6.74
C TYR A 842 -34.77 -12.83 -5.45
N ASP A 843 -33.46 -12.58 -5.51
CA ASP A 843 -32.64 -12.13 -4.38
C ASP A 843 -32.14 -10.68 -4.53
N THR A 844 -31.37 -10.23 -3.54
CA THR A 844 -30.85 -8.85 -3.48
C THR A 844 -29.63 -8.60 -4.37
N LEU A 845 -29.02 -9.61 -4.99
CA LEU A 845 -27.78 -9.47 -5.76
C LEU A 845 -27.95 -8.44 -6.88
N GLY A 846 -28.98 -8.63 -7.72
CA GLY A 846 -29.21 -7.73 -8.85
C GLY A 846 -29.48 -6.28 -8.44
N ILE A 847 -30.04 -6.07 -7.24
CA ILE A 847 -30.29 -4.73 -6.68
C ILE A 847 -28.98 -4.09 -6.25
N ARG A 848 -28.13 -4.82 -5.52
CA ARG A 848 -26.80 -4.35 -5.12
C ARG A 848 -25.92 -4.07 -6.33
N GLN A 849 -25.91 -4.94 -7.35
CA GLN A 849 -25.18 -4.69 -8.60
C GLN A 849 -25.67 -3.44 -9.34
N TRP A 850 -26.99 -3.20 -9.36
CA TRP A 850 -27.54 -1.98 -9.96
C TRP A 850 -27.15 -0.72 -9.18
N ILE A 851 -27.18 -0.75 -7.84
CA ILE A 851 -26.72 0.34 -6.98
C ILE A 851 -25.22 0.59 -7.18
N GLY A 852 -24.42 -0.48 -7.23
CA GLY A 852 -22.99 -0.45 -7.53
C GLY A 852 -22.67 0.16 -8.88
N SER A 853 -23.56 0.02 -9.89
CA SER A 853 -23.46 0.72 -11.18
C SER A 853 -23.83 2.21 -11.14
N ASP A 854 -23.88 2.83 -9.95
CA ASP A 854 -24.46 4.15 -9.69
C ASP A 854 -25.87 4.34 -10.26
N TYR A 855 -26.69 3.29 -10.20
CA TYR A 855 -28.05 3.28 -10.74
C TYR A 855 -28.14 3.47 -12.26
N LYS A 856 -27.03 3.28 -13.01
CA LYS A 856 -26.97 3.51 -14.46
C LYS A 856 -27.38 2.28 -15.27
N ASP A 857 -27.06 1.07 -14.80
CA ASP A 857 -27.26 -0.17 -15.54
C ASP A 857 -28.45 -1.01 -15.03
N TYR A 858 -29.65 -0.70 -15.53
CA TYR A 858 -30.87 -1.43 -15.16
C TYR A 858 -30.86 -2.92 -15.53
N SER A 859 -29.96 -3.36 -16.43
CA SER A 859 -29.88 -4.78 -16.79
C SER A 859 -29.42 -5.63 -15.61
N ARG A 860 -28.66 -5.06 -14.67
CA ARG A 860 -28.18 -5.71 -13.44
C ARG A 860 -29.32 -6.19 -12.54
N LEU A 861 -30.47 -5.52 -12.54
CA LEU A 861 -31.65 -5.97 -11.78
C LEU A 861 -32.12 -7.37 -12.22
N LEU A 862 -31.88 -7.76 -13.47
CA LEU A 862 -32.24 -9.10 -13.95
C LEU A 862 -31.43 -10.21 -13.28
N ASN A 863 -30.24 -9.91 -12.76
CA ASN A 863 -29.39 -10.86 -12.06
C ASN A 863 -29.88 -11.17 -10.63
N GLY A 864 -30.94 -10.49 -10.15
CA GLY A 864 -31.64 -10.93 -8.95
C GLY A 864 -32.50 -12.17 -9.21
N PHE A 865 -32.96 -12.38 -10.45
CA PHE A 865 -33.78 -13.54 -10.82
C PHE A 865 -32.92 -14.76 -11.10
N TYR A 866 -33.29 -15.90 -10.52
CA TYR A 866 -32.61 -17.18 -10.73
C TYR A 866 -33.60 -18.36 -10.86
N VAL A 867 -33.12 -19.42 -11.49
CA VAL A 867 -33.69 -20.77 -11.43
C VAL A 867 -32.90 -21.55 -10.38
N ASP A 868 -33.60 -22.17 -9.45
CA ASP A 868 -33.01 -22.92 -8.33
C ASP A 868 -32.72 -24.36 -8.78
N ASP A 869 -31.45 -24.74 -8.66
CA ASP A 869 -30.87 -26.04 -9.05
C ASP A 869 -30.92 -27.07 -7.91
N LEU A 870 -31.33 -26.65 -6.71
CA LEU A 870 -31.28 -27.46 -5.52
C LEU A 870 -32.67 -27.97 -5.09
N ASP A 871 -32.68 -29.11 -4.40
CA ASP A 871 -33.83 -29.61 -3.66
C ASP A 871 -33.98 -28.93 -2.28
N GLU A 872 -35.08 -29.19 -1.58
CA GLU A 872 -35.32 -28.65 -0.22
C GLU A 872 -34.21 -28.97 0.81
N LYS A 873 -33.33 -29.94 0.51
CA LYS A 873 -32.22 -30.35 1.37
C LYS A 873 -30.87 -29.79 0.89
N GLY A 874 -30.87 -28.94 -0.15
CA GLY A 874 -29.68 -28.33 -0.73
C GLY A 874 -28.87 -29.27 -1.62
N ASN A 875 -29.47 -30.36 -2.14
CA ASN A 875 -28.81 -31.23 -3.10
C ASN A 875 -29.28 -30.91 -4.51
N ASP A 876 -28.34 -30.91 -5.45
CA ASP A 876 -28.57 -30.87 -6.89
C ASP A 876 -29.63 -31.91 -7.33
N LYS A 877 -30.58 -31.49 -8.16
CA LYS A 877 -31.70 -32.29 -8.65
C LYS A 877 -31.78 -32.26 -10.18
N ASN A 878 -32.35 -33.30 -10.81
CA ASN A 878 -32.64 -33.22 -12.25
C ASN A 878 -33.94 -32.44 -12.50
N GLU A 879 -33.88 -31.29 -13.17
CA GLU A 879 -35.04 -30.47 -13.54
C GLU A 879 -35.90 -31.13 -14.60
N LEU A 880 -35.29 -31.89 -15.52
CA LEU A 880 -36.03 -32.74 -16.45
C LEU A 880 -35.60 -34.19 -16.33
N SER A 881 -36.58 -35.09 -16.27
CA SER A 881 -36.32 -36.53 -16.30
C SER A 881 -37.17 -37.19 -17.36
N PHE A 882 -36.55 -38.09 -18.13
CA PHE A 882 -37.22 -38.87 -19.16
C PHE A 882 -37.00 -40.36 -18.91
N TYR A 883 -38.09 -41.09 -18.85
CA TYR A 883 -38.08 -42.54 -18.79
C TYR A 883 -38.80 -43.14 -19.99
N GLY A 884 -38.13 -44.08 -20.66
CA GLY A 884 -38.71 -44.90 -21.72
C GLY A 884 -38.57 -46.38 -21.38
N GLY A 885 -39.63 -47.16 -21.52
CA GLY A 885 -39.62 -48.58 -21.17
C GLY A 885 -40.30 -49.45 -22.23
N LEU A 886 -39.65 -50.54 -22.60
CA LEU A 886 -40.21 -51.60 -23.43
C LEU A 886 -40.30 -52.88 -22.62
N LYS A 887 -41.47 -53.52 -22.62
CA LYS A 887 -41.68 -54.80 -21.94
C LYS A 887 -42.25 -55.85 -22.90
N ALA A 888 -41.73 -57.06 -22.78
CA ALA A 888 -42.23 -58.23 -23.49
C ALA A 888 -42.35 -59.40 -22.51
N SER A 889 -43.53 -60.03 -22.47
CA SER A 889 -43.77 -61.16 -21.58
C SER A 889 -44.55 -62.26 -22.28
N ALA A 890 -44.20 -63.51 -21.97
CA ALA A 890 -45.02 -64.66 -22.31
C ALA A 890 -46.13 -64.76 -21.27
N GLU A 891 -47.39 -64.68 -21.70
CA GLU A 891 -48.56 -64.67 -20.83
C GLU A 891 -49.51 -65.82 -21.16
N LEU A 892 -49.99 -66.50 -20.11
CA LEU A 892 -51.14 -67.39 -20.14
C LEU A 892 -52.37 -66.61 -19.67
N ASN A 893 -53.38 -66.51 -20.55
CA ASN A 893 -54.60 -65.75 -20.33
C ASN A 893 -55.84 -66.65 -20.46
N ALA A 894 -56.30 -67.19 -19.33
CA ALA A 894 -57.41 -68.16 -19.23
C ALA A 894 -58.43 -67.79 -18.13
N GLY A 895 -58.83 -66.51 -18.07
CA GLY A 895 -59.70 -65.97 -17.00
C GLY A 895 -58.95 -65.40 -15.79
N VAL A 896 -57.68 -65.77 -15.66
CA VAL A 896 -56.64 -65.12 -14.84
C VAL A 896 -55.42 -64.98 -15.76
N SER A 897 -54.72 -63.84 -15.73
CA SER A 897 -53.53 -63.64 -16.57
C SER A 897 -52.29 -63.86 -15.72
N ALA A 898 -51.37 -64.73 -16.16
CA ALA A 898 -50.09 -64.93 -15.49
C ALA A 898 -48.97 -64.95 -16.53
N GLY A 899 -47.86 -64.28 -16.25
CA GLY A 899 -46.78 -64.17 -17.22
C GLY A 899 -45.40 -64.04 -16.61
N VAL A 900 -44.39 -64.39 -17.40
CA VAL A 900 -42.98 -64.11 -17.15
C VAL A 900 -42.43 -63.30 -18.31
N GLY A 901 -41.65 -62.28 -18.03
CA GLY A 901 -41.18 -61.36 -19.05
C GLY A 901 -39.90 -60.64 -18.70
N GLY A 902 -39.37 -59.97 -19.71
CA GLY A 902 -38.26 -59.05 -19.60
C GLY A 902 -38.68 -57.65 -19.99
N GLY A 903 -38.04 -56.66 -19.39
CA GLY A 903 -38.14 -55.27 -19.81
C GLY A 903 -36.77 -54.63 -19.94
N VAL A 904 -36.67 -53.69 -20.88
CA VAL A 904 -35.55 -52.75 -20.99
C VAL A 904 -36.09 -51.36 -20.73
N GLY A 905 -35.41 -50.61 -19.86
CA GLY A 905 -35.70 -49.22 -19.55
C GLY A 905 -34.53 -48.34 -19.95
N ILE A 906 -34.83 -47.10 -20.35
CA ILE A 906 -33.88 -46.01 -20.43
C ILE A 906 -34.36 -44.92 -19.48
N ASN A 907 -33.46 -44.42 -18.65
CA ASN A 907 -33.67 -43.25 -17.80
C ASN A 907 -32.62 -42.21 -18.17
N VAL A 908 -33.04 -40.97 -18.44
CA VAL A 908 -32.18 -39.84 -18.76
C VAL A 908 -32.59 -38.68 -17.87
N GLY A 909 -31.64 -38.16 -17.09
CA GLY A 909 -31.76 -36.92 -16.34
C GLY A 909 -31.08 -35.78 -17.07
N PHE A 910 -31.68 -34.61 -16.99
CA PHE A 910 -31.12 -33.33 -17.38
C PHE A 910 -31.14 -32.45 -16.14
N ASN A 911 -29.96 -32.23 -15.60
CA ASN A 911 -29.69 -31.34 -14.48
C ASN A 911 -29.25 -29.98 -15.03
N LEU A 912 -29.69 -28.85 -14.49
CA LEU A 912 -29.24 -27.54 -14.92
C LEU A 912 -27.75 -27.39 -14.65
N PHE A 913 -27.04 -26.87 -15.65
CA PHE A 913 -25.63 -26.57 -15.51
C PHE A 913 -25.46 -25.21 -14.85
N ASP A 914 -25.12 -25.21 -13.56
CA ASP A 914 -24.70 -24.02 -12.80
C ASP A 914 -23.17 -23.79 -12.93
N PRO A 915 -22.73 -22.75 -13.67
CA PRO A 915 -21.30 -22.49 -13.89
C PRO A 915 -20.54 -22.01 -12.67
N ASN A 916 -21.22 -21.42 -11.68
CA ASN A 916 -20.58 -20.83 -10.51
C ASN A 916 -20.74 -21.70 -9.25
N LYS A 917 -21.67 -22.67 -9.28
CA LYS A 917 -21.98 -23.66 -8.23
C LYS A 917 -22.56 -23.06 -6.95
N ASP A 918 -23.32 -21.99 -7.06
CA ASP A 918 -24.05 -21.37 -5.96
C ASP A 918 -25.50 -21.86 -5.82
N GLY A 919 -25.93 -22.78 -6.69
CA GLY A 919 -27.26 -23.38 -6.73
C GLY A 919 -28.30 -22.50 -7.41
N LYS A 920 -27.91 -21.35 -7.97
CA LYS A 920 -28.80 -20.34 -8.54
C LYS A 920 -28.39 -19.99 -9.97
N LEU A 921 -29.04 -20.62 -10.95
CA LEU A 921 -28.80 -20.31 -12.36
C LEU A 921 -29.47 -18.98 -12.77
N ARG A 922 -28.68 -17.95 -13.01
CA ARG A 922 -29.11 -16.57 -13.31
C ARG A 922 -29.14 -16.25 -14.81
N LEU A 923 -29.82 -15.16 -15.16
CA LEU A 923 -30.01 -14.77 -16.55
C LEU A 923 -28.71 -14.45 -17.31
N ASN A 924 -27.73 -13.82 -16.64
CA ASN A 924 -26.41 -13.57 -17.22
C ASN A 924 -25.62 -14.87 -17.45
N GLU A 925 -25.76 -15.86 -16.56
CA GLU A 925 -25.17 -17.20 -16.72
C GLU A 925 -25.84 -17.95 -17.87
N ILE A 926 -27.17 -17.94 -17.94
CA ILE A 926 -27.96 -18.51 -19.05
C ILE A 926 -27.53 -17.89 -20.38
N GLU A 927 -27.42 -16.56 -20.45
CA GLU A 927 -26.97 -15.87 -21.66
C GLU A 927 -25.58 -16.34 -22.07
N ARG A 928 -24.67 -16.51 -21.11
CA ARG A 928 -23.30 -16.92 -21.36
C ARG A 928 -23.19 -18.36 -21.81
N VAL A 929 -23.77 -19.30 -21.04
CA VAL A 929 -23.77 -20.73 -21.39
C VAL A 929 -24.43 -20.93 -22.75
N PHE A 930 -25.50 -20.18 -23.07
CA PHE A 930 -26.14 -20.27 -24.39
C PHE A 930 -25.24 -19.76 -25.52
N LYS A 931 -24.42 -18.73 -25.29
CA LYS A 931 -23.47 -18.21 -26.30
C LYS A 931 -22.31 -19.18 -26.56
N GLU A 932 -21.79 -19.82 -25.50
CA GLU A 932 -20.59 -20.67 -25.59
C GLU A 932 -20.93 -22.13 -25.94
N GLU A 933 -21.95 -22.71 -25.31
CA GLU A 933 -22.29 -24.14 -25.39
C GLU A 933 -23.65 -24.39 -26.10
N GLY A 934 -24.43 -23.34 -26.38
CA GLY A 934 -25.75 -23.45 -27.00
C GLY A 934 -26.84 -23.97 -26.06
N LEU A 935 -28.00 -24.35 -26.63
CA LEU A 935 -29.17 -24.74 -25.83
C LEU A 935 -28.96 -26.02 -24.99
N PHE A 936 -28.20 -27.00 -25.51
CA PHE A 936 -27.91 -28.23 -24.78
C PHE A 936 -26.85 -28.03 -23.70
N GLY A 937 -26.08 -26.93 -23.78
CA GLY A 937 -25.14 -26.48 -22.76
C GLY A 937 -25.76 -26.15 -21.41
N MET A 938 -27.07 -25.91 -21.39
CA MET A 938 -27.82 -25.60 -20.17
C MET A 938 -27.95 -26.80 -19.24
N PHE A 939 -27.66 -28.02 -19.70
CA PHE A 939 -27.95 -29.23 -18.94
C PHE A 939 -26.78 -30.20 -18.89
N ASP A 940 -26.42 -30.61 -17.69
CA ASP A 940 -25.63 -31.81 -17.45
C ASP A 940 -26.52 -33.03 -17.60
N VAL A 941 -26.07 -33.98 -18.42
CA VAL A 941 -26.90 -35.09 -18.88
C VAL A 941 -26.36 -36.40 -18.37
N ASN A 942 -27.15 -37.04 -17.52
CA ASN A 942 -26.87 -38.37 -17.00
C ASN A 942 -27.92 -39.37 -17.50
N GLY A 943 -27.57 -40.65 -17.58
CA GLY A 943 -28.54 -41.66 -17.94
C GLY A 943 -28.04 -43.08 -17.92
N ALA A 944 -28.99 -44.01 -17.85
CA ALA A 944 -28.73 -45.44 -17.81
C ALA A 944 -29.77 -46.23 -18.60
N ILE A 945 -29.30 -47.27 -19.30
CA ILE A 945 -30.14 -48.31 -19.89
C ILE A 945 -30.10 -49.51 -18.97
N THR A 946 -31.26 -49.94 -18.48
CA THR A 946 -31.39 -51.07 -17.55
C THR A 946 -32.21 -52.20 -18.16
N ALA A 947 -31.95 -53.43 -17.73
CA ALA A 947 -32.76 -54.59 -18.07
C ALA A 947 -33.18 -55.36 -16.82
N LYS A 948 -34.40 -55.90 -16.85
CA LYS A 948 -34.94 -56.70 -15.73
C LYS A 948 -35.81 -57.84 -16.18
N LEU A 949 -35.82 -58.93 -15.42
CA LEU A 949 -36.76 -60.03 -15.58
C LEU A 949 -37.78 -60.01 -14.44
N TYR A 950 -39.05 -60.27 -14.77
CA TYR A 950 -40.13 -60.28 -13.78
C TYR A 950 -41.18 -61.35 -14.10
N ALA A 951 -41.87 -61.80 -13.07
CA ALA A 951 -43.08 -62.60 -13.15
C ALA A 951 -44.27 -61.77 -12.65
N TYR A 952 -45.47 -62.01 -13.16
CA TYR A 952 -46.67 -61.37 -12.63
C TYR A 952 -47.90 -62.28 -12.71
N LEU A 953 -48.86 -61.99 -11.84
CA LEU A 953 -50.18 -62.58 -11.78
C LEU A 953 -51.20 -61.44 -11.72
N ASP A 954 -52.02 -61.33 -12.75
CA ASP A 954 -53.05 -60.33 -12.89
C ASP A 954 -54.44 -60.94 -12.67
N LEU A 955 -55.07 -60.52 -11.57
CA LEU A 955 -56.41 -60.89 -11.15
C LEU A 955 -57.36 -59.70 -11.36
N LEU A 956 -58.67 -59.95 -11.41
CA LEU A 956 -59.71 -58.97 -11.76
C LEU A 956 -59.63 -57.60 -11.05
N PHE A 957 -59.06 -57.55 -9.84
CA PHE A 957 -58.87 -56.32 -9.05
C PHE A 957 -57.44 -56.13 -8.51
N TYR A 958 -56.49 -57.00 -8.87
CA TYR A 958 -55.17 -56.98 -8.26
C TYR A 958 -54.12 -57.63 -9.14
N THR A 959 -53.06 -56.87 -9.45
CA THR A 959 -51.87 -57.40 -10.13
C THR A 959 -50.75 -57.57 -9.11
N LYS A 960 -50.24 -58.80 -8.95
CA LYS A 960 -49.03 -59.09 -8.18
C LYS A 960 -47.85 -59.26 -9.12
N LYS A 961 -46.76 -58.53 -8.88
CA LYS A 961 -45.52 -58.62 -9.66
C LYS A 961 -44.36 -59.03 -8.76
N TRP A 962 -43.49 -59.89 -9.26
CA TRP A 962 -42.26 -60.33 -8.62
C TRP A 962 -41.08 -60.04 -9.55
N ASN A 963 -40.08 -59.32 -9.05
CA ASN A 963 -38.83 -59.14 -9.79
C ASN A 963 -38.01 -60.45 -9.65
N ILE A 964 -37.66 -61.05 -10.79
CA ILE A 964 -36.81 -62.26 -10.86
C ILE A 964 -35.33 -61.84 -10.75
N THR A 965 -35.00 -60.68 -11.30
CA THR A 965 -33.72 -59.99 -11.13
C THR A 965 -33.98 -58.58 -10.63
N ASP A 966 -33.01 -57.99 -9.94
CA ASP A 966 -32.93 -56.53 -9.80
C ASP A 966 -32.64 -55.89 -11.17
N ASP A 967 -32.70 -54.56 -11.23
CA ASP A 967 -32.40 -53.82 -12.46
C ASP A 967 -30.90 -53.94 -12.76
N ILE A 968 -30.57 -54.52 -13.92
CA ILE A 968 -29.20 -54.71 -14.38
C ILE A 968 -28.85 -53.54 -15.31
N THR A 969 -27.90 -52.69 -14.93
CA THR A 969 -27.37 -51.62 -15.80
C THR A 969 -26.60 -52.22 -16.96
N LEU A 970 -27.07 -51.96 -18.18
CA LEU A 970 -26.44 -52.41 -19.43
C LEU A 970 -25.48 -51.36 -19.99
N PHE A 971 -25.79 -50.09 -19.78
CA PHE A 971 -25.02 -48.93 -20.23
C PHE A 971 -25.35 -47.74 -19.33
N GLU A 972 -24.34 -46.95 -19.00
CA GLU A 972 -24.45 -45.71 -18.23
C GLU A 972 -23.61 -44.62 -18.92
N PHE A 973 -24.07 -43.38 -18.83
CA PHE A 973 -23.33 -42.21 -19.30
C PHE A 973 -23.58 -41.04 -18.36
N ASN A 974 -22.57 -40.18 -18.22
CA ASN A 974 -22.64 -38.90 -17.52
C ASN A 974 -21.84 -37.89 -18.34
N TYR A 975 -22.42 -36.73 -18.59
CA TYR A 975 -21.80 -35.63 -19.34
C TYR A 975 -22.02 -34.33 -18.58
N GLU A 976 -20.92 -33.73 -18.12
CA GLU A 976 -20.89 -32.48 -17.35
C GLU A 976 -20.25 -31.38 -18.21
N HIS A 977 -20.88 -30.21 -18.24
CA HIS A 977 -20.35 -29.01 -18.90
C HIS A 977 -19.41 -28.25 -17.96
N HIS A 978 -18.51 -27.46 -18.54
CA HIS A 978 -17.62 -26.58 -17.80
C HIS A 978 -17.44 -25.27 -18.55
N LEU A 979 -17.47 -24.15 -17.82
CA LEU A 979 -17.13 -22.82 -18.34
C LEU A 979 -15.91 -22.27 -17.61
N SER A 980 -15.04 -21.58 -18.34
CA SER A 980 -13.91 -20.89 -17.73
C SER A 980 -14.34 -19.52 -17.18
N PRO A 981 -13.83 -19.04 -16.03
CA PRO A 981 -14.13 -17.68 -15.57
C PRO A 981 -13.60 -16.63 -16.54
N VAL A 982 -14.35 -15.55 -16.74
CA VAL A 982 -13.86 -14.37 -17.47
C VAL A 982 -13.07 -13.51 -16.49
N MET A 983 -11.75 -13.36 -16.68
CA MET A 983 -10.92 -12.63 -15.72
C MET A 983 -10.75 -11.15 -16.04
N ILE A 984 -11.20 -10.69 -17.22
CA ILE A 984 -11.13 -9.29 -17.65
C ILE A 984 -12.42 -8.88 -18.35
N SER A 985 -12.88 -7.65 -18.13
CA SER A 985 -14.04 -7.11 -18.81
C SER A 985 -13.88 -5.62 -19.13
N LYS A 986 -14.61 -5.13 -20.14
CA LYS A 986 -14.57 -3.71 -20.52
C LYS A 986 -15.47 -2.86 -19.64
N SER A 987 -14.94 -1.77 -19.09
CA SER A 987 -15.67 -0.75 -18.33
C SER A 987 -15.43 0.63 -18.94
N GLY A 988 -16.35 1.07 -19.81
CA GLY A 988 -16.14 2.29 -20.59
C GLY A 988 -14.99 2.13 -21.58
N ASP A 989 -13.98 3.01 -21.49
CA ASP A 989 -12.76 2.94 -22.29
C ASP A 989 -11.69 2.03 -21.64
N ASP A 990 -11.84 1.73 -20.34
CA ASP A 990 -10.90 0.94 -19.55
C ASP A 990 -11.21 -0.57 -19.61
N VAL A 991 -10.22 -1.40 -19.29
CA VAL A 991 -10.37 -2.83 -19.05
C VAL A 991 -10.15 -3.07 -17.56
N VAL A 992 -11.08 -3.78 -16.92
CA VAL A 992 -11.03 -4.06 -15.48
C VAL A 992 -10.83 -5.56 -15.29
N ALA A 993 -9.94 -5.94 -14.38
CA ALA A 993 -9.82 -7.33 -13.95
C ALA A 993 -10.97 -7.71 -13.02
N ASN A 994 -11.57 -8.87 -13.26
CA ASN A 994 -12.68 -9.41 -12.47
C ASN A 994 -12.16 -10.14 -11.22
N ILE A 995 -11.45 -9.40 -10.38
CA ILE A 995 -11.00 -9.78 -9.02
C ILE A 995 -11.42 -8.66 -8.04
N GLY A 996 -11.27 -8.86 -6.73
CA GLY A 996 -11.72 -7.88 -5.74
C GLY A 996 -13.23 -7.64 -5.80
N SER A 997 -13.69 -6.39 -5.62
CA SER A 997 -15.09 -5.98 -5.87
C SER A 997 -15.67 -6.38 -7.22
N ASN A 998 -14.82 -6.66 -8.23
CA ASN A 998 -15.26 -7.07 -9.57
C ASN A 998 -15.35 -8.60 -9.73
N ALA A 999 -15.01 -9.39 -8.71
CA ALA A 999 -15.04 -10.86 -8.71
C ALA A 999 -16.36 -11.45 -9.21
N SER A 1000 -17.49 -10.85 -8.84
CA SER A 1000 -18.83 -11.28 -9.29
C SER A 1000 -19.04 -11.19 -10.81
N SER A 1001 -18.21 -10.43 -11.53
CA SER A 1001 -18.26 -10.32 -12.99
C SER A 1001 -17.64 -11.53 -13.72
N ARG A 1002 -17.05 -12.50 -13.01
CA ARG A 1002 -16.48 -13.73 -13.60
C ARG A 1002 -17.54 -14.68 -14.16
N VAL A 1003 -18.77 -14.66 -13.62
CA VAL A 1003 -19.94 -15.49 -14.00
C VAL A 1003 -19.77 -17.01 -13.79
N ALA A 1004 -18.55 -17.53 -13.74
CA ALA A 1004 -18.24 -18.94 -13.49
C ALA A 1004 -17.08 -19.04 -12.49
N THR A 1005 -16.95 -20.18 -11.80
CA THR A 1005 -15.86 -20.47 -10.86
C THR A 1005 -14.98 -21.60 -11.38
N ASN A 1006 -13.78 -21.75 -10.81
CA ASN A 1006 -12.90 -22.89 -11.10
C ASN A 1006 -11.99 -23.24 -9.92
N ASP A 1007 -11.05 -24.16 -10.13
CA ASP A 1007 -10.14 -24.63 -9.06
C ASP A 1007 -9.19 -23.54 -8.51
N LEU A 1008 -8.94 -22.47 -9.29
CA LEU A 1008 -8.07 -21.35 -8.91
C LEU A 1008 -8.86 -20.22 -8.24
N ASN A 1009 -10.06 -19.91 -8.74
CA ASN A 1009 -10.97 -18.89 -8.22
C ASN A 1009 -12.31 -19.56 -7.91
N LYS A 1010 -12.44 -20.06 -6.67
CA LYS A 1010 -13.51 -20.99 -6.26
C LYS A 1010 -14.84 -20.30 -5.93
N THR A 1011 -14.81 -19.02 -5.64
CA THR A 1011 -15.96 -18.19 -5.26
C THR A 1011 -16.10 -17.02 -6.23
N LEU A 1012 -17.27 -16.40 -6.26
CA LEU A 1012 -17.49 -15.10 -6.91
C LEU A 1012 -17.36 -13.93 -5.93
N ASP A 1013 -17.09 -14.23 -4.66
CA ASP A 1013 -16.76 -13.26 -3.62
C ASP A 1013 -15.29 -12.87 -3.70
N ASP A 1014 -15.03 -11.63 -3.30
CA ASP A 1014 -13.72 -11.05 -3.01
C ASP A 1014 -13.00 -11.82 -1.89
N GLY A 1015 -11.76 -12.27 -2.13
CA GLY A 1015 -11.02 -13.21 -1.30
C GLY A 1015 -9.67 -13.60 -1.94
N ASP A 1016 -9.14 -14.81 -1.67
CA ASP A 1016 -7.85 -15.23 -2.25
C ASP A 1016 -7.97 -15.57 -3.75
N GLU A 1017 -7.56 -14.67 -4.64
CA GLU A 1017 -7.77 -14.81 -6.08
C GLU A 1017 -6.48 -14.87 -6.90
N ILE A 1018 -6.56 -15.51 -8.06
CA ILE A 1018 -5.43 -15.71 -8.96
C ILE A 1018 -5.78 -15.11 -10.32
N LEU A 1019 -5.02 -14.08 -10.71
CA LEU A 1019 -5.12 -13.38 -11.97
C LEU A 1019 -3.86 -13.62 -12.82
N GLU A 1020 -4.02 -14.16 -14.02
CA GLU A 1020 -2.94 -14.38 -14.98
C GLU A 1020 -3.27 -13.69 -16.31
N LEU A 1021 -2.50 -12.65 -16.67
CA LEU A 1021 -2.69 -11.83 -17.87
C LEU A 1021 -1.45 -11.83 -18.78
N ASP A 1022 -1.67 -11.88 -20.09
CA ASP A 1022 -0.67 -11.60 -21.13
C ASP A 1022 -1.08 -10.30 -21.85
N VAL A 1023 -0.23 -9.27 -21.79
CA VAL A 1023 -0.50 -7.95 -22.39
C VAL A 1023 0.36 -7.78 -23.63
N ASN A 1024 -0.30 -7.56 -24.76
CA ASN A 1024 0.34 -7.41 -26.06
C ASN A 1024 -0.18 -6.14 -26.76
N GLY A 1025 0.61 -5.06 -26.68
CA GLY A 1025 0.22 -3.75 -27.20
C GLY A 1025 -1.00 -3.18 -26.48
N SER A 1026 -2.13 -3.10 -27.19
CA SER A 1026 -3.42 -2.58 -26.65
C SER A 1026 -4.45 -3.68 -26.39
N GLU A 1027 -4.05 -4.95 -26.47
CA GLU A 1027 -4.91 -6.09 -26.14
C GLU A 1027 -4.37 -6.80 -24.89
N VAL A 1028 -5.29 -7.11 -23.98
CA VAL A 1028 -5.02 -7.90 -22.78
C VAL A 1028 -5.73 -9.23 -22.95
N PHE A 1029 -5.00 -10.31 -22.69
CA PHE A 1029 -5.50 -11.68 -22.73
C PHE A 1029 -5.48 -12.26 -21.32
N ASP A 1030 -6.55 -12.92 -20.91
CA ASP A 1030 -6.49 -13.79 -19.74
C ASP A 1030 -5.99 -15.19 -20.10
N LYS A 1031 -5.63 -15.98 -19.07
CA LYS A 1031 -5.18 -17.36 -19.20
C LYS A 1031 -6.16 -18.28 -19.96
N TYR A 1032 -7.45 -17.97 -19.95
CA TYR A 1032 -8.51 -18.77 -20.54
C TYR A 1032 -8.80 -18.38 -21.99
N GLY A 1033 -8.09 -17.37 -22.51
CA GLY A 1033 -8.17 -16.93 -23.90
C GLY A 1033 -9.22 -15.85 -24.15
N HIS A 1034 -9.82 -15.26 -23.10
CA HIS A 1034 -10.63 -14.06 -23.26
C HIS A 1034 -9.71 -12.87 -23.50
N SER A 1035 -10.12 -11.97 -24.40
CA SER A 1035 -9.31 -10.82 -24.80
C SER A 1035 -10.14 -9.55 -24.83
N GLU A 1036 -9.57 -8.47 -24.31
CA GLU A 1036 -10.18 -7.14 -24.40
C GLU A 1036 -9.19 -6.10 -24.90
N LYS A 1037 -9.73 -5.14 -25.67
CA LYS A 1037 -8.94 -4.02 -26.18
C LYS A 1037 -8.99 -2.85 -25.20
N VAL A 1038 -7.82 -2.45 -24.73
CA VAL A 1038 -7.61 -1.31 -23.84
C VAL A 1038 -7.58 -0.04 -24.67
N ASP A 1039 -8.66 0.75 -24.60
CA ASP A 1039 -8.74 2.08 -25.20
C ASP A 1039 -8.36 3.19 -24.18
N GLY A 1040 -8.42 2.87 -22.87
CA GLY A 1040 -8.01 3.67 -21.73
C GLY A 1040 -6.91 3.00 -20.89
N ARG A 1041 -7.24 2.53 -19.67
CA ARG A 1041 -6.34 1.88 -18.71
C ARG A 1041 -6.72 0.42 -18.46
N LEU A 1042 -5.74 -0.40 -18.08
CA LEU A 1042 -5.98 -1.69 -17.42
C LEU A 1042 -6.04 -1.45 -15.91
N ILE A 1043 -7.17 -1.74 -15.28
CA ILE A 1043 -7.43 -1.53 -13.85
C ILE A 1043 -7.50 -2.90 -13.18
N ILE A 1044 -6.69 -3.09 -12.15
CA ILE A 1044 -6.69 -4.30 -11.33
C ILE A 1044 -6.88 -3.82 -9.89
N ASN A 1045 -8.01 -4.18 -9.29
CA ASN A 1045 -8.31 -3.87 -7.90
C ASN A 1045 -8.48 -5.18 -7.14
N ALA A 1046 -7.48 -5.52 -6.33
CA ALA A 1046 -7.41 -6.79 -5.62
C ALA A 1046 -8.28 -6.80 -4.36
N GLU A 1047 -8.40 -5.65 -3.68
CA GLU A 1047 -9.21 -5.48 -2.47
C GLU A 1047 -8.89 -6.49 -1.36
N LYS A 1048 -9.77 -7.47 -1.07
CA LYS A 1048 -9.66 -8.33 0.12
C LYS A 1048 -9.03 -9.68 -0.25
N GLY A 1049 -8.06 -10.12 0.54
CA GLY A 1049 -7.48 -11.46 0.44
C GLY A 1049 -6.00 -11.46 0.06
N ASN A 1050 -5.43 -12.65 -0.09
CA ASN A 1050 -4.03 -12.83 -0.51
C ASN A 1050 -3.95 -13.10 -2.02
N ASP A 1051 -4.24 -12.06 -2.80
CA ASP A 1051 -4.28 -12.17 -4.26
C ASP A 1051 -2.93 -12.41 -4.91
N LYS A 1052 -2.94 -13.17 -6.00
CA LYS A 1052 -1.77 -13.48 -6.82
C LYS A 1052 -1.98 -13.01 -8.24
N ILE A 1053 -1.34 -11.89 -8.56
CA ILE A 1053 -1.42 -11.25 -9.88
C ILE A 1053 -0.14 -11.53 -10.66
N TYR A 1054 -0.27 -12.19 -11.81
CA TYR A 1054 0.81 -12.47 -12.75
C TYR A 1054 0.53 -11.75 -14.06
N ILE A 1055 1.35 -10.75 -14.38
CA ILE A 1055 1.26 -10.00 -15.65
C ILE A 1055 2.51 -10.29 -16.46
N LYS A 1056 2.31 -10.76 -17.69
CA LYS A 1056 3.37 -10.98 -18.67
C LYS A 1056 3.27 -9.91 -19.76
N LEU A 1057 4.34 -9.14 -19.93
CA LEU A 1057 4.48 -8.13 -20.98
C LEU A 1057 5.31 -8.72 -22.14
N ALA A 1058 4.93 -8.44 -23.38
CA ALA A 1058 5.73 -8.81 -24.55
C ALA A 1058 7.06 -8.00 -24.60
N GLU A 1059 8.16 -8.63 -25.02
CA GLU A 1059 9.54 -8.07 -24.99
C GLU A 1059 9.81 -6.88 -25.96
N GLU A 1060 8.81 -6.39 -26.69
CA GLU A 1060 8.92 -5.20 -27.54
C GLU A 1060 7.69 -4.32 -27.32
N ASP A 1061 7.78 -3.34 -26.40
CA ASP A 1061 7.36 -1.94 -26.58
C ASP A 1061 7.42 -1.18 -25.24
N ASP A 1062 7.83 0.10 -25.32
CA ASP A 1062 7.97 1.05 -24.21
C ASP A 1062 6.64 1.27 -23.45
N VAL A 1063 6.33 0.41 -22.47
CA VAL A 1063 5.30 0.70 -21.46
C VAL A 1063 5.96 1.51 -20.35
N GLU A 1064 5.71 2.83 -20.31
CA GLU A 1064 5.98 3.63 -19.11
C GLU A 1064 5.15 3.03 -17.95
N ALA A 1065 5.82 2.38 -17.00
CA ALA A 1065 5.23 2.02 -15.73
C ALA A 1065 4.89 3.32 -14.98
N ALA A 1066 3.64 3.78 -15.10
CA ALA A 1066 3.08 4.82 -14.26
C ALA A 1066 2.77 4.25 -12.87
N ASP A 1067 3.01 5.08 -11.85
CA ASP A 1067 2.85 4.87 -10.40
C ASP A 1067 2.09 3.61 -9.98
N LEU A 1068 2.83 2.67 -9.38
CA LEU A 1068 2.28 1.74 -8.41
C LEU A 1068 2.10 2.53 -7.11
N ASP A 1069 0.89 3.01 -6.84
CA ASP A 1069 0.53 3.47 -5.50
C ASP A 1069 0.61 2.26 -4.56
N HIS A 1070 1.59 2.28 -3.67
CA HIS A 1070 1.77 1.26 -2.64
C HIS A 1070 0.78 1.51 -1.49
N ALA A 1071 -0.48 1.13 -1.70
CA ALA A 1071 -1.39 0.79 -0.61
C ALA A 1071 -1.35 -0.75 -0.44
N GLY A 1072 -0.68 -1.22 0.63
CA GLY A 1072 -0.77 -2.59 1.15
C GLY A 1072 -0.09 -3.71 0.33
N VAL A 1073 1.07 -4.17 0.82
CA VAL A 1073 1.51 -5.59 0.71
C VAL A 1073 1.63 -6.12 2.12
#